data_AF-A0A674PR50-F1
#
_entry.id   AF-A0A674PR50-F1
#
_cell.length_a   1.000
_cell.length_b   1.000
_cell.length_c   1.000
_cell.angle_alpha   90.00
_cell.angle_beta   90.00
_cell.angle_gamma   90.00
#
_symmetry.space_group_name_H-M   'P 1'
#
loop_
_entity.id
_entity.type
_entity.pdbx_description
1 polymer ?
#
loop_
_entity_poly.entity_id
_entity_poly.type
_entity_poly.pdbx_seq_one_letter_code
_entity_poly.pdbx_strand_id
1 'polypeptide(L)'
;MADQSRQIKLAAAKKKLKEFQQKSSPASMVGERGSSTGGAGAKKKRKVKGQSQTDAPSTDRSSPDNFDNILKALRKSNGVALPPYSNSQTLAEAATIGSSVSQMLEEPKSEPESNPANTNTATNPEPVSPHTEPQDYHDTNGGDNSMEENRPLSSTESLRQLSQQLNGLVSGSSVAYVNGDSGSSGNERELETRNQELAAALDSSNLTNSQLNTKLDQLTQQTRGLTEQLQKERKEFEDKHSKEHGAMREQLQVHIQTIGILVSEKSELQTALQYTQQAARQKSAEAEELNNRLQSSKQRVSELERTLSSVSTQQKQFEKHNKELEKERDSLRLELFRLNNVSEETKQQNSELSEQIKLSNEEKGAMKFEVEDLRKRLELADLMLQQCSSQSDPTSATQQAQLLLEEKQQLEMHNHQLLESIGHLQKERDRYAEQIQVEGRVWKDKTEQLLTQVALVAEERDQNISRVQELEAAITELKSAAALLSQEREAQNKAEPQSSEPSERELALEEVLNTLQQDKDAVTAQFQAQLRDNEQLSRLCAEQETRLGELERRVENQVQEEEDRRRMLEDVQSDKATISRALTQNRTLKDQLAELQNGFVKVTNENMELTNAIQSELHVKKELARRMGELQEELHNIKEQLEVKSQESQGLLAQREQLVAHLQQYSAGYQALASEREQLHHQYLQQVQLMDRLHHDESQGRVELEISHSQLNQAQEQLELLVRDNEQLKSEVRELLNSSALASSSLDHGEGRESPQQEDSISASIIIPEDFENQKEMEQFIRGALAQVEAERDEARRQLEEEHRLHLAARYQAAVALRLEQQHQSHKADHDQHDHAHAHDQHAHCDHDHDHSEGGVPVEVHQALQVAMEKLQHRFTSLMQEKADLKERVEELEHRCIQLSGETDTIGEYIALYQSQRAIMKQKHHEKEQYINMLAQDKEEMKMKLAELQDLVMRLVAERNDWYSRYTGAVAGSGTVNPDLLPVGQDHVGSEYQAHFQTEPNAVGGAEAMEIIPLSEPATGSEPSQLFPSGSANPDTKSLGPKEGGTAQQIMQLLHEIQNPQGTARSPPFLGENPCIPFFYRPDEQDEVKILVV
;
A
#
# COMPACT_ATOMS: atom_id res chain seq x y z
N MET A 1 -18.58 -18.16 43.02
CA MET A 1 -17.83 -17.84 41.79
C MET A 1 -17.58 -16.34 41.62
N ALA A 2 -18.60 -15.48 41.45
CA ALA A 2 -18.38 -14.05 41.15
C ALA A 2 -17.57 -13.30 42.24
N ASP A 3 -17.97 -13.41 43.51
CA ASP A 3 -17.41 -12.59 44.61
C ASP A 3 -15.95 -12.89 44.95
N GLN A 4 -15.49 -14.13 44.78
CA GLN A 4 -14.07 -14.46 44.94
C GLN A 4 -13.19 -13.67 43.94
N SER A 5 -13.63 -13.51 42.68
CA SER A 5 -12.90 -12.68 41.71
C SER A 5 -12.86 -11.22 42.15
N ARG A 6 -13.93 -10.71 42.76
CA ARG A 6 -14.02 -9.34 43.30
C ARG A 6 -13.11 -9.15 44.53
N GLN A 7 -13.11 -10.09 45.48
CA GLN A 7 -12.22 -10.07 46.65
C GLN A 7 -10.74 -10.18 46.25
N ILE A 8 -10.39 -11.07 45.32
CA ILE A 8 -9.00 -11.23 44.83
C ILE A 8 -8.52 -9.93 44.15
N LYS A 9 -9.36 -9.29 43.33
CA LYS A 9 -9.04 -8.00 42.70
C LYS A 9 -8.91 -6.86 43.72
N LEU A 10 -9.77 -6.81 44.75
CA LEU A 10 -9.64 -5.86 45.87
C LEU A 10 -8.38 -6.09 46.70
N ALA A 11 -8.00 -7.35 46.96
CA ALA A 11 -6.76 -7.69 47.65
C ALA A 11 -5.53 -7.30 46.81
N ALA A 12 -5.54 -7.54 45.50
CA ALA A 12 -4.47 -7.12 44.59
C ALA A 12 -4.35 -5.58 44.50
N ALA A 13 -5.48 -4.85 44.48
CA ALA A 13 -5.49 -3.39 44.54
C ALA A 13 -4.92 -2.86 45.87
N LYS A 14 -5.36 -3.41 47.01
CA LYS A 14 -4.80 -3.08 48.33
C LYS A 14 -3.30 -3.40 48.43
N LYS A 15 -2.83 -4.50 47.82
CA LYS A 15 -1.40 -4.84 47.77
C LYS A 15 -0.60 -3.80 46.96
N LYS A 16 -1.07 -3.41 45.78
CA LYS A 16 -0.41 -2.37 44.96
C LYS A 16 -0.42 -1.00 45.65
N LEU A 17 -1.50 -0.63 46.34
CA LEU A 17 -1.56 0.60 47.13
C LEU A 17 -0.52 0.59 48.27
N LYS A 18 -0.38 -0.54 48.97
CA LYS A 18 0.63 -0.72 50.02
C LYS A 18 2.07 -0.68 49.48
N GLU A 19 2.33 -1.30 48.32
CA GLU A 19 3.62 -1.22 47.62
C GLU A 19 3.96 0.18 47.10
N PHE A 20 2.96 1.02 46.84
CA PHE A 20 3.13 2.43 46.46
C PHE A 20 3.44 3.31 47.68
N GLN A 21 2.64 3.19 48.74
CA GLN A 21 2.85 3.92 50.02
C GLN A 21 4.20 3.57 50.68
N GLN A 22 4.67 2.33 50.57
CA GLN A 22 6.00 1.93 51.06
C GLN A 22 7.19 2.52 50.29
N LYS A 23 6.97 3.25 49.19
CA LYS A 23 8.05 3.85 48.38
C LYS A 23 8.16 5.37 48.51
N SER A 24 7.36 6.00 49.37
CA SER A 24 7.24 7.46 49.46
C SER A 24 7.40 8.02 50.88
N SER A 25 8.59 7.86 51.48
CA SER A 25 9.09 8.68 52.62
C SER A 25 10.62 8.54 52.79
N PRO A 26 11.37 9.58 53.21
CA PRO A 26 12.85 9.57 53.16
C PRO A 26 13.62 9.48 54.51
N ALA A 27 14.72 8.72 54.47
CA ALA A 27 16.03 8.91 55.15
C ALA A 27 16.18 9.35 56.64
N SER A 28 16.68 8.43 57.49
CA SER A 28 17.84 8.61 58.41
C SER A 28 18.30 7.22 58.89
N MET A 29 19.57 6.80 58.99
CA MET A 29 20.87 7.33 59.48
C MET A 29 21.20 6.89 60.93
N VAL A 30 22.50 6.68 61.23
CA VAL A 30 23.12 6.16 62.48
C VAL A 30 22.96 4.62 62.70
N GLY A 31 24.02 3.84 63.01
CA GLY A 31 25.47 4.13 63.02
C GLY A 31 26.34 3.00 63.64
N GLU A 32 27.62 2.93 63.23
CA GLU A 32 28.75 2.13 63.79
C GLU A 32 28.63 0.57 63.77
N ARG A 33 29.69 -0.28 63.76
CA ARG A 33 31.17 -0.08 63.82
C ARG A 33 31.97 -1.27 63.22
N GLY A 34 33.05 -1.00 62.47
CA GLY A 34 34.18 -1.93 62.16
C GLY A 34 33.92 -3.10 61.18
N SER A 35 34.93 -3.72 60.54
CA SER A 35 36.36 -3.37 60.36
C SER A 35 36.98 -4.18 59.20
N SER A 36 37.99 -3.61 58.48
CA SER A 36 38.92 -4.27 57.52
C SER A 36 38.31 -4.99 56.28
N THR A 37 38.90 -4.97 55.07
CA THR A 37 40.15 -4.36 54.56
C THR A 37 39.96 -3.86 53.11
N GLY A 38 40.94 -3.16 52.53
CA GLY A 38 40.83 -2.52 51.21
C GLY A 38 40.87 -3.45 49.98
N GLY A 39 40.69 -2.94 48.76
CA GLY A 39 40.61 -1.51 48.39
C GLY A 39 40.11 -1.22 46.97
N ALA A 40 40.30 0.03 46.53
CA ALA A 40 39.79 0.61 45.27
C ALA A 40 40.26 -0.15 43.99
N GLY A 41 39.60 -0.08 42.84
CA GLY A 41 38.60 0.89 42.35
C GLY A 41 39.25 2.10 41.66
N ALA A 42 38.67 2.75 40.63
CA ALA A 42 37.48 2.43 39.83
C ALA A 42 37.41 3.37 38.59
N LYS A 43 36.37 3.18 37.75
CA LYS A 43 35.74 4.17 36.84
C LYS A 43 36.46 4.55 35.51
N LYS A 44 35.78 4.17 34.42
CA LYS A 44 35.28 5.02 33.31
C LYS A 44 36.25 6.01 32.63
N LYS A 45 36.31 5.92 31.28
CA LYS A 45 35.76 7.00 30.43
C LYS A 45 35.36 6.54 29.02
N ARG A 46 34.66 7.44 28.34
CA ARG A 46 33.92 7.34 27.05
C ARG A 46 34.73 8.06 25.95
N LYS A 47 34.35 7.87 24.67
CA LYS A 47 34.73 8.63 23.44
C LYS A 47 35.80 7.94 22.57
N VAL A 48 35.86 8.01 21.22
CA VAL A 48 34.89 7.97 20.08
C VAL A 48 35.62 8.45 18.80
N LYS A 49 35.47 7.70 17.68
CA LYS A 49 35.63 8.09 16.24
C LYS A 49 37.06 8.31 15.64
N GLY A 50 37.20 8.01 14.34
CA GLY A 50 38.39 8.18 13.47
C GLY A 50 38.96 6.83 12.98
N GLN A 51 38.95 6.37 11.71
CA GLN A 51 38.58 6.89 10.36
C GLN A 51 39.71 7.45 9.44
N SER A 52 40.45 6.56 8.78
CA SER A 52 41.14 6.67 7.46
C SER A 52 41.58 5.23 7.05
N GLN A 53 41.59 4.75 5.79
CA GLN A 53 42.35 5.16 4.59
C GLN A 53 43.88 5.18 4.84
N THR A 54 44.74 4.48 4.10
CA THR A 54 44.60 3.59 2.90
C THR A 54 45.75 2.53 2.89
N ASP A 55 46.07 1.67 1.91
CA ASP A 55 45.72 1.50 0.47
C ASP A 55 45.80 0.00 0.00
N ALA A 56 46.00 -0.27 -1.30
CA ALA A 56 46.06 -1.57 -2.00
C ALA A 56 47.51 -1.94 -2.47
N PRO A 57 47.80 -2.91 -3.39
CA PRO A 57 46.97 -3.94 -4.05
C PRO A 57 47.59 -5.38 -4.18
N SER A 58 46.77 -6.40 -4.49
CA SER A 58 47.15 -7.50 -5.41
C SER A 58 45.96 -8.39 -5.89
N THR A 59 45.61 -8.23 -7.17
CA THR A 59 45.03 -9.17 -8.17
C THR A 59 44.40 -10.55 -7.80
N ASP A 60 43.15 -10.69 -8.27
CA ASP A 60 42.60 -11.78 -9.12
C ASP A 60 42.20 -13.16 -8.53
N ARG A 61 40.87 -13.40 -8.42
CA ARG A 61 40.16 -14.32 -9.37
C ARG A 61 38.62 -14.36 -9.26
N SER A 62 37.97 -14.43 -10.43
CA SER A 62 36.62 -14.96 -10.75
C SER A 62 35.39 -14.47 -9.95
N SER A 63 34.53 -13.72 -10.65
CA SER A 63 33.11 -13.46 -10.31
C SER A 63 32.18 -14.51 -10.98
N PRO A 64 30.88 -14.57 -10.64
CA PRO A 64 29.89 -14.48 -11.72
C PRO A 64 28.69 -13.54 -11.48
N ASP A 65 28.15 -13.11 -12.63
CA ASP A 65 26.78 -12.66 -12.94
C ASP A 65 26.21 -11.29 -12.52
N ASN A 66 25.48 -10.72 -13.49
CA ASN A 66 24.95 -9.36 -13.53
C ASN A 66 23.73 -9.33 -14.47
N PHE A 67 22.55 -9.68 -13.94
CA PHE A 67 21.28 -9.70 -14.68
C PHE A 67 20.48 -8.41 -14.48
N ASP A 68 20.66 -7.41 -15.35
CA ASP A 68 19.70 -6.28 -15.44
C ASP A 68 19.71 -5.48 -16.78
N ASN A 69 20.46 -5.91 -17.80
CA ASN A 69 20.67 -5.12 -19.04
C ASN A 69 20.03 -5.68 -20.32
N ILE A 70 19.07 -6.61 -20.23
CA ILE A 70 18.36 -7.16 -21.41
C ILE A 70 16.83 -7.05 -21.26
N LEU A 71 16.32 -5.81 -21.13
CA LEU A 71 14.87 -5.57 -21.18
C LEU A 71 14.46 -4.16 -21.70
N LYS A 72 15.27 -3.53 -22.57
CA LYS A 72 15.03 -2.14 -23.04
C LYS A 72 15.20 -1.88 -24.54
N ALA A 73 15.07 -2.91 -25.38
CA ALA A 73 15.27 -2.80 -26.84
C ALA A 73 14.22 -3.59 -27.66
N LEU A 74 12.91 -3.37 -27.44
CA LEU A 74 11.85 -4.03 -28.23
C LEU A 74 10.48 -3.30 -28.25
N ARG A 75 10.46 -2.00 -28.60
CA ARG A 75 9.26 -1.29 -29.10
C ARG A 75 9.66 -0.24 -30.15
N LYS A 76 8.84 -0.10 -31.21
CA LYS A 76 9.13 0.48 -32.54
C LYS A 76 9.95 -0.50 -33.42
N SER A 77 9.63 -0.76 -34.70
CA SER A 77 8.56 -0.23 -35.58
C SER A 77 7.97 -1.31 -36.52
N ASN A 78 7.06 -0.88 -37.42
CA ASN A 78 6.36 -1.65 -38.48
C ASN A 78 5.17 -2.47 -37.92
N GLY A 79 3.94 -2.50 -38.49
CA GLY A 79 3.39 -2.00 -39.77
C GLY A 79 3.09 -3.17 -40.73
N VAL A 80 1.93 -3.33 -41.39
CA VAL A 80 0.82 -2.41 -41.76
C VAL A 80 -0.50 -3.20 -41.99
N ALA A 81 -1.69 -2.65 -41.65
CA ALA A 81 -3.00 -2.96 -42.26
C ALA A 81 -4.10 -1.92 -41.84
N LEU A 82 -5.22 -1.84 -42.60
CA LEU A 82 -6.34 -0.85 -42.53
C LEU A 82 -7.68 -1.55 -42.90
N PRO A 83 -8.89 -0.92 -42.93
CA PRO A 83 -9.35 0.43 -42.51
C PRO A 83 -10.52 0.34 -41.46
N PRO A 84 -11.32 1.41 -41.13
CA PRO A 84 -12.30 2.06 -42.05
C PRO A 84 -12.15 3.59 -42.21
N TYR A 85 -12.81 4.11 -43.26
CA TYR A 85 -13.07 5.52 -43.60
C TYR A 85 -14.29 6.07 -42.79
N SER A 86 -14.70 7.35 -42.75
CA SER A 86 -14.33 8.57 -43.53
C SER A 86 -14.80 9.89 -42.84
N ASN A 87 -14.11 11.01 -43.13
CA ASN A 87 -14.60 12.40 -43.22
C ASN A 87 -15.14 13.09 -41.92
N SER A 88 -15.13 14.43 -41.72
CA SER A 88 -14.81 15.56 -42.61
C SER A 88 -14.09 16.72 -41.85
N GLN A 89 -13.21 17.43 -42.56
CA GLN A 89 -13.07 18.90 -42.71
C GLN A 89 -13.81 19.88 -41.74
N THR A 90 -13.29 21.08 -41.39
CA THR A 90 -12.27 21.95 -42.06
C THR A 90 -11.62 23.00 -41.11
N LEU A 91 -10.52 23.63 -41.57
CA LEU A 91 -9.98 25.02 -41.39
C LEU A 91 -10.63 26.01 -40.38
N ALA A 92 -9.93 27.00 -39.76
CA ALA A 92 -8.51 27.46 -39.85
C ALA A 92 -8.12 28.39 -38.65
N GLU A 93 -6.84 28.78 -38.64
CA GLU A 93 -6.17 30.02 -38.14
C GLU A 93 -7.06 31.15 -37.54
N ALA A 94 -6.64 31.97 -36.54
CA ALA A 94 -5.28 32.44 -36.23
C ALA A 94 -5.11 33.00 -34.78
N ALA A 95 -3.85 33.02 -34.32
CA ALA A 95 -3.11 34.02 -33.52
C ALA A 95 -3.69 34.81 -32.30
N THR A 96 -2.73 35.22 -31.44
CA THR A 96 -2.68 36.38 -30.51
C THR A 96 -3.48 36.40 -29.18
N ILE A 97 -2.70 36.32 -28.08
CA ILE A 97 -2.59 37.29 -26.95
C ILE A 97 -3.88 37.96 -26.44
N GLY A 98 -4.22 37.83 -25.14
CA GLY A 98 -5.17 38.77 -24.51
C GLY A 98 -5.63 38.50 -23.07
N SER A 99 -4.90 39.07 -22.11
CA SER A 99 -5.24 39.25 -20.69
C SER A 99 -6.70 39.63 -20.32
N SER A 100 -7.20 39.05 -19.22
CA SER A 100 -7.99 39.68 -18.13
C SER A 100 -9.51 39.98 -18.21
N VAL A 101 -10.17 39.51 -17.12
CA VAL A 101 -11.17 40.20 -16.26
C VAL A 101 -12.66 40.29 -16.68
N SER A 102 -13.44 39.62 -15.84
CA SER A 102 -14.83 39.77 -15.38
C SER A 102 -15.63 41.06 -15.69
N GLN A 103 -16.89 40.89 -16.11
CA GLN A 103 -18.14 41.31 -15.42
C GLN A 103 -19.35 40.74 -16.21
N MET A 104 -20.28 39.97 -15.63
CA MET A 104 -21.40 40.28 -14.71
C MET A 104 -22.67 40.84 -15.40
N LEU A 105 -23.81 40.17 -15.12
CA LEU A 105 -25.21 40.50 -15.48
C LEU A 105 -25.53 40.44 -17.01
N GLU A 106 -26.78 40.23 -17.45
CA GLU A 106 -28.06 40.14 -16.72
C GLU A 106 -29.03 39.10 -17.35
N GLU A 107 -29.95 38.58 -16.53
CA GLU A 107 -31.25 38.00 -16.95
C GLU A 107 -32.20 39.14 -17.48
N PRO A 108 -33.40 38.93 -18.09
CA PRO A 108 -34.35 37.82 -17.81
C PRO A 108 -35.29 37.34 -18.96
N LYS A 109 -36.11 36.30 -18.68
CA LYS A 109 -37.48 36.02 -19.23
C LYS A 109 -37.61 35.74 -20.75
N SER A 110 -38.63 35.02 -21.25
CA SER A 110 -39.69 34.17 -20.64
C SER A 110 -40.25 33.21 -21.70
N GLU A 111 -41.02 32.20 -21.28
CA GLU A 111 -41.84 31.33 -22.15
C GLU A 111 -42.93 32.13 -22.90
N PRO A 112 -43.55 31.59 -23.98
CA PRO A 112 -44.64 30.61 -23.83
C PRO A 112 -44.67 29.46 -24.87
N GLU A 113 -45.64 28.56 -24.69
CA GLU A 113 -45.88 27.33 -25.48
C GLU A 113 -46.25 27.55 -26.97
N SER A 114 -45.99 26.54 -27.81
CA SER A 114 -46.94 26.11 -28.87
C SER A 114 -46.52 24.78 -29.54
N ASN A 115 -47.47 23.83 -29.64
CA ASN A 115 -47.40 22.67 -30.54
C ASN A 115 -47.89 23.07 -31.95
N PRO A 116 -47.53 22.34 -33.03
CA PRO A 116 -48.53 21.41 -33.58
C PRO A 116 -48.05 20.13 -34.33
N ALA A 117 -48.82 19.06 -34.13
CA ALA A 117 -49.34 18.12 -35.14
C ALA A 117 -48.44 17.14 -35.98
N ASN A 118 -48.73 15.85 -35.76
CA ASN A 118 -49.05 14.79 -36.74
C ASN A 118 -47.99 14.15 -37.65
N THR A 119 -47.96 12.81 -37.61
CA THR A 119 -48.22 11.95 -38.78
C THR A 119 -48.73 10.57 -38.35
N ASN A 120 -49.49 9.87 -39.22
CA ASN A 120 -50.17 8.59 -38.91
C ASN A 120 -49.66 7.43 -39.78
N THR A 121 -49.66 6.21 -39.25
CA THR A 121 -49.97 4.90 -39.89
C THR A 121 -49.81 3.80 -38.82
N ALA A 122 -50.72 2.88 -38.48
CA ALA A 122 -51.81 2.13 -39.13
C ALA A 122 -51.43 0.67 -39.48
N THR A 123 -51.97 -0.29 -38.70
CA THR A 123 -52.19 -1.69 -39.14
C THR A 123 -53.21 -2.41 -38.25
N ASN A 124 -53.98 -3.30 -38.87
CA ASN A 124 -54.84 -4.35 -38.29
C ASN A 124 -54.77 -5.53 -39.31
N PRO A 125 -54.90 -6.82 -38.94
CA PRO A 125 -56.23 -7.41 -38.71
C PRO A 125 -56.34 -8.59 -37.70
N GLU A 126 -57.60 -8.96 -37.45
CA GLU A 126 -58.20 -10.22 -36.97
C GLU A 126 -57.74 -11.50 -37.74
N PRO A 127 -58.00 -12.79 -37.30
CA PRO A 127 -59.37 -13.30 -37.01
C PRO A 127 -59.67 -14.60 -36.16
N VAL A 128 -60.93 -14.66 -35.64
CA VAL A 128 -61.95 -15.77 -35.68
C VAL A 128 -61.88 -17.06 -34.80
N SER A 129 -62.87 -17.16 -33.87
CA SER A 129 -63.84 -18.27 -33.56
C SER A 129 -63.34 -19.71 -33.21
N PRO A 130 -64.17 -20.75 -32.86
CA PRO A 130 -65.64 -21.00 -33.00
C PRO A 130 -66.50 -20.59 -31.76
N HIS A 131 -67.84 -20.40 -31.78
CA HIS A 131 -69.03 -21.23 -32.17
C HIS A 131 -69.28 -22.48 -31.28
N THR A 132 -70.53 -22.91 -30.98
CA THR A 132 -71.90 -22.42 -31.33
C THR A 132 -72.80 -22.38 -30.04
N GLU A 133 -74.15 -22.47 -29.94
CA GLU A 133 -75.34 -22.75 -30.78
C GLU A 133 -76.59 -21.98 -30.21
N PRO A 134 -77.79 -21.94 -30.82
CA PRO A 134 -78.71 -20.77 -30.71
C PRO A 134 -80.17 -21.05 -30.25
N GLN A 135 -81.04 -20.02 -30.22
CA GLN A 135 -82.27 -19.89 -31.04
C GLN A 135 -83.16 -18.68 -30.68
N ASP A 136 -83.90 -18.16 -31.67
CA ASP A 136 -85.00 -17.18 -31.55
C ASP A 136 -86.30 -17.79 -30.98
N TYR A 137 -87.30 -16.97 -30.65
CA TYR A 137 -88.60 -16.99 -31.37
C TYR A 137 -89.53 -15.82 -30.99
N HIS A 138 -90.53 -15.58 -31.85
CA HIS A 138 -91.58 -14.56 -31.72
C HIS A 138 -92.86 -15.09 -31.03
N ASP A 139 -93.72 -14.13 -30.71
CA ASP A 139 -95.14 -14.17 -30.32
C ASP A 139 -96.08 -15.33 -30.75
N THR A 140 -97.13 -15.49 -29.92
CA THR A 140 -98.49 -16.05 -30.16
C THR A 140 -98.78 -17.56 -30.23
N ASN A 141 -99.66 -17.98 -29.30
CA ASN A 141 -100.80 -18.93 -29.38
C ASN A 141 -100.64 -20.38 -29.92
N GLY A 142 -101.24 -21.35 -29.21
CA GLY A 142 -101.34 -22.74 -29.71
C GLY A 142 -102.27 -23.76 -29.04
N GLY A 143 -102.99 -23.46 -27.95
CA GLY A 143 -103.85 -24.45 -27.26
C GLY A 143 -103.07 -25.51 -26.45
N ASP A 144 -103.71 -26.52 -25.84
CA ASP A 144 -105.15 -26.81 -25.72
C ASP A 144 -105.41 -27.66 -24.44
N ASN A 145 -106.67 -27.68 -23.95
CA ASN A 145 -107.18 -28.47 -22.82
C ASN A 145 -106.67 -28.09 -21.40
N SER A 146 -107.46 -28.16 -20.32
CA SER A 146 -108.90 -28.46 -20.19
C SER A 146 -109.41 -28.03 -18.81
N MET A 147 -110.56 -27.33 -18.77
CA MET A 147 -111.46 -27.08 -17.63
C MET A 147 -110.87 -26.34 -16.38
N GLU A 148 -111.46 -25.25 -15.86
CA GLU A 148 -112.83 -24.98 -15.35
C GLU A 148 -112.98 -25.31 -13.84
N GLU A 149 -113.86 -24.57 -13.15
CA GLU A 149 -114.10 -24.58 -11.68
C GLU A 149 -112.89 -24.13 -10.80
N ASN A 150 -112.97 -23.08 -10.00
CA ASN A 150 -114.04 -22.84 -9.03
C ASN A 150 -114.50 -21.37 -9.00
N ARG A 151 -115.51 -21.08 -9.82
CA ARG A 151 -116.50 -20.04 -9.51
C ARG A 151 -117.37 -20.58 -8.35
N PRO A 152 -117.87 -19.76 -7.41
CA PRO A 152 -118.82 -20.22 -6.40
C PRO A 152 -120.21 -20.47 -7.03
N LEU A 153 -120.35 -21.59 -7.77
CA LEU A 153 -121.59 -22.11 -8.33
C LEU A 153 -121.60 -23.65 -8.30
N SER A 154 -122.08 -24.24 -7.21
CA SER A 154 -123.25 -25.13 -7.29
C SER A 154 -123.74 -25.54 -5.88
N SER A 155 -124.71 -24.80 -5.36
CA SER A 155 -125.55 -25.23 -4.23
C SER A 155 -126.99 -24.73 -4.34
N THR A 156 -127.35 -24.17 -5.48
CA THR A 156 -128.70 -23.67 -5.81
C THR A 156 -129.62 -24.76 -6.38
N GLU A 157 -129.08 -25.90 -6.81
CA GLU A 157 -129.87 -26.99 -7.41
C GLU A 157 -130.06 -28.19 -6.47
N SER A 158 -129.03 -28.65 -5.74
CA SER A 158 -129.13 -29.86 -4.88
C SER A 158 -130.06 -29.67 -3.68
N LEU A 159 -130.02 -28.52 -3.00
CA LEU A 159 -130.99 -28.19 -1.94
C LEU A 159 -132.38 -27.85 -2.49
N ARG A 160 -132.46 -27.40 -3.75
CA ARG A 160 -133.73 -27.26 -4.48
C ARG A 160 -134.31 -28.64 -4.83
N GLN A 161 -133.47 -29.62 -5.13
CA GLN A 161 -133.84 -31.01 -5.37
C GLN A 161 -134.32 -31.70 -4.08
N LEU A 162 -133.69 -31.41 -2.93
CA LEU A 162 -134.25 -31.78 -1.61
C LEU A 162 -135.62 -31.12 -1.36
N SER A 163 -135.79 -29.84 -1.72
CA SER A 163 -137.11 -29.16 -1.62
C SER A 163 -138.17 -29.74 -2.58
N GLN A 164 -137.76 -30.39 -3.68
CA GLN A 164 -138.64 -31.09 -4.60
C GLN A 164 -138.95 -32.52 -4.14
N GLN A 165 -137.98 -33.25 -3.59
CA GLN A 165 -138.20 -34.60 -3.05
C GLN A 165 -139.06 -34.60 -1.78
N LEU A 166 -138.91 -33.61 -0.89
CA LEU A 166 -139.78 -33.49 0.29
C LEU A 166 -141.20 -32.99 -0.05
N ASN A 167 -141.38 -32.17 -1.08
CA ASN A 167 -142.73 -31.87 -1.62
C ASN A 167 -143.35 -33.10 -2.32
N GLY A 168 -142.54 -34.03 -2.83
CA GLY A 168 -143.00 -35.26 -3.49
C GLY A 168 -143.62 -36.31 -2.55
N LEU A 169 -143.47 -36.16 -1.22
CA LEU A 169 -143.99 -37.11 -0.22
C LEU A 169 -145.04 -36.50 0.73
N VAL A 170 -145.63 -35.36 0.38
CA VAL A 170 -146.92 -34.93 0.95
C VAL A 170 -148.07 -35.49 0.09
N SER A 171 -148.19 -36.82 0.02
CA SER A 171 -149.37 -37.55 -0.50
C SER A 171 -149.27 -39.07 -0.28
N GLY A 172 -150.11 -39.62 0.58
CA GLY A 172 -150.28 -41.08 0.74
C GLY A 172 -150.67 -41.53 2.15
N SER A 173 -151.98 -41.64 2.43
CA SER A 173 -152.63 -42.21 3.63
C SER A 173 -152.11 -41.76 5.03
N SER A 174 -152.90 -41.14 5.92
CA SER A 174 -154.34 -40.84 5.98
C SER A 174 -155.30 -42.05 5.98
N VAL A 175 -156.34 -41.94 6.83
CA VAL A 175 -157.55 -42.80 6.94
C VAL A 175 -157.37 -44.26 7.35
N ALA A 176 -157.61 -44.54 8.64
CA ALA A 176 -158.53 -45.56 9.20
C ALA A 176 -158.23 -45.71 10.71
N TYR A 177 -159.04 -45.31 11.69
CA TYR A 177 -160.47 -44.97 11.74
C TYR A 177 -161.44 -46.10 11.38
N VAL A 178 -162.41 -46.31 12.29
CA VAL A 178 -163.76 -46.94 12.16
C VAL A 178 -163.98 -48.24 12.98
N ASN A 179 -164.90 -48.12 13.96
CA ASN A 179 -165.68 -49.15 14.67
C ASN A 179 -164.93 -50.21 15.50
N GLY A 180 -165.54 -50.82 16.52
CA GLY A 180 -166.86 -50.60 17.15
C GLY A 180 -166.91 -51.47 18.43
N ASP A 181 -167.41 -51.01 19.57
CA ASP A 181 -168.83 -50.75 19.93
C ASP A 181 -169.34 -51.84 20.92
N SER A 182 -170.37 -51.51 21.68
CA SER A 182 -171.28 -52.39 22.47
C SER A 182 -170.75 -53.74 23.02
N GLY A 183 -170.45 -53.78 24.33
CA GLY A 183 -170.11 -55.04 25.02
C GLY A 183 -170.05 -54.93 26.56
N SER A 184 -171.21 -54.90 27.22
CA SER A 184 -171.27 -54.92 28.69
C SER A 184 -170.84 -56.29 29.26
N SER A 185 -170.14 -56.27 30.39
CA SER A 185 -169.91 -57.42 31.30
C SER A 185 -168.97 -58.55 30.84
N GLY A 186 -167.67 -58.26 30.79
CA GLY A 186 -166.65 -59.15 31.38
C GLY A 186 -165.63 -59.81 30.44
N ASN A 187 -164.35 -59.43 30.62
CA ASN A 187 -163.13 -60.27 30.59
C ASN A 187 -161.88 -59.38 30.36
N GLU A 188 -161.28 -58.90 31.44
CA GLU A 188 -160.30 -57.79 31.46
C GLU A 188 -158.90 -58.14 30.91
N ARG A 189 -158.57 -59.43 30.70
CA ARG A 189 -157.18 -59.91 30.57
C ARG A 189 -156.56 -59.94 29.16
N GLU A 190 -157.30 -59.77 28.07
CA GLU A 190 -156.75 -59.91 26.71
C GLU A 190 -156.34 -58.59 26.02
N LEU A 191 -156.81 -57.43 26.48
CA LEU A 191 -156.43 -56.12 25.90
C LEU A 191 -155.05 -55.65 26.35
N GLU A 192 -154.62 -56.05 27.56
CA GLU A 192 -153.43 -55.53 28.22
C GLU A 192 -152.13 -56.00 27.55
N THR A 193 -152.08 -57.25 27.09
CA THR A 193 -150.92 -57.84 26.40
C THR A 193 -150.66 -57.22 25.03
N ARG A 194 -151.71 -57.02 24.20
CA ARG A 194 -151.55 -56.44 22.86
C ARG A 194 -151.10 -54.98 22.89
N ASN A 195 -151.49 -54.23 23.93
CA ASN A 195 -150.95 -52.88 24.15
C ASN A 195 -149.47 -52.90 24.56
N GLN A 196 -149.03 -53.88 25.37
CA GLN A 196 -147.61 -54.05 25.70
C GLN A 196 -146.76 -54.40 24.47
N GLU A 197 -147.25 -55.26 23.57
CA GLU A 197 -146.54 -55.61 22.32
C GLU A 197 -146.38 -54.42 21.36
N LEU A 198 -147.44 -53.62 21.16
CA LEU A 198 -147.38 -52.42 20.32
C LEU A 198 -146.50 -51.32 20.93
N ALA A 199 -146.53 -51.14 22.26
CA ALA A 199 -145.61 -50.24 22.96
C ALA A 199 -144.16 -50.68 22.76
N ALA A 200 -143.84 -51.96 22.99
CA ALA A 200 -142.48 -52.49 22.80
C ALA A 200 -141.97 -52.35 21.36
N ALA A 201 -142.83 -52.52 20.35
CA ALA A 201 -142.47 -52.31 18.94
C ALA A 201 -142.22 -50.82 18.61
N LEU A 202 -143.04 -49.92 19.16
CA LEU A 202 -142.86 -48.47 19.03
C LEU A 202 -141.58 -47.99 19.73
N ASP A 203 -141.33 -48.46 20.94
CA ASP A 203 -140.12 -48.17 21.72
C ASP A 203 -138.86 -48.71 21.02
N SER A 204 -138.93 -49.91 20.43
CA SER A 204 -137.84 -50.44 19.59
C SER A 204 -137.60 -49.55 18.36
N SER A 205 -138.64 -49.08 17.68
CA SER A 205 -138.52 -48.17 16.52
C SER A 205 -137.89 -46.83 16.94
N ASN A 206 -138.40 -46.22 18.01
CA ASN A 206 -137.87 -44.99 18.61
C ASN A 206 -136.40 -45.15 19.02
N LEU A 207 -136.03 -46.29 19.61
CA LEU A 207 -134.66 -46.62 19.96
C LEU A 207 -133.75 -46.72 18.72
N THR A 208 -134.21 -47.36 17.63
CA THR A 208 -133.43 -47.41 16.38
C THR A 208 -133.28 -46.05 15.69
N ASN A 209 -134.32 -45.21 15.67
CA ASN A 209 -134.21 -43.84 15.15
C ASN A 209 -133.31 -42.96 16.02
N SER A 210 -133.34 -43.13 17.35
CA SER A 210 -132.39 -42.48 18.26
C SER A 210 -130.94 -42.94 17.98
N GLN A 211 -130.72 -44.24 17.74
CA GLN A 211 -129.41 -44.79 17.35
C GLN A 211 -128.95 -44.34 15.94
N LEU A 212 -129.85 -43.99 15.03
CA LEU A 212 -129.50 -43.46 13.71
C LEU A 212 -129.23 -41.96 13.74
N ASN A 213 -130.04 -41.16 14.43
CA ASN A 213 -129.78 -39.73 14.61
C ASN A 213 -128.46 -39.51 15.37
N THR A 214 -128.22 -40.23 16.48
CA THR A 214 -126.94 -40.12 17.20
C THR A 214 -125.73 -40.51 16.33
N LYS A 215 -125.87 -41.48 15.40
CA LYS A 215 -124.83 -41.78 14.41
C LYS A 215 -124.66 -40.67 13.36
N LEU A 216 -125.73 -40.02 12.93
CA LEU A 216 -125.68 -38.92 11.95
C LEU A 216 -125.09 -37.64 12.59
N ASP A 217 -125.43 -37.36 13.84
CA ASP A 217 -124.81 -36.31 14.65
C ASP A 217 -123.31 -36.60 14.87
N GLN A 218 -122.94 -37.85 15.18
CA GLN A 218 -121.53 -38.27 15.28
C GLN A 218 -120.79 -38.10 13.94
N LEU A 219 -121.37 -38.54 12.81
CA LEU A 219 -120.77 -38.42 11.49
C LEU A 219 -120.64 -36.96 11.02
N THR A 220 -121.62 -36.11 11.31
CA THR A 220 -121.54 -34.67 10.98
C THR A 220 -120.59 -33.92 11.91
N GLN A 221 -120.48 -34.31 13.19
CA GLN A 221 -119.47 -33.78 14.11
C GLN A 221 -118.06 -34.23 13.72
N GLN A 222 -117.87 -35.49 13.28
CA GLN A 222 -116.62 -35.98 12.70
C GLN A 222 -116.27 -35.23 11.41
N THR A 223 -117.21 -35.07 10.49
CA THR A 223 -116.99 -34.35 9.23
C THR A 223 -116.61 -32.89 9.48
N ARG A 224 -117.26 -32.24 10.45
CA ARG A 224 -116.92 -30.87 10.88
C ARG A 224 -115.51 -30.82 11.47
N GLY A 225 -115.18 -31.70 12.41
CA GLY A 225 -113.85 -31.78 13.02
C GLY A 225 -112.73 -32.06 12.01
N LEU A 226 -112.97 -32.94 11.04
CA LEU A 226 -112.03 -33.19 9.93
C LEU A 226 -111.88 -31.97 9.01
N THR A 227 -112.95 -31.22 8.77
CA THR A 227 -112.90 -29.99 7.95
C THR A 227 -112.13 -28.87 8.67
N GLU A 228 -112.41 -28.68 9.96
CA GLU A 228 -111.70 -27.74 10.84
C GLU A 228 -110.21 -28.12 10.96
N GLN A 229 -109.90 -29.42 11.10
CA GLN A 229 -108.53 -29.93 11.11
C GLN A 229 -107.82 -29.67 9.77
N LEU A 230 -108.44 -29.98 8.63
CA LEU A 230 -107.85 -29.77 7.30
C LEU A 230 -107.62 -28.28 7.03
N GLN A 231 -108.55 -27.40 7.45
CA GLN A 231 -108.38 -25.94 7.35
C GLN A 231 -107.27 -25.43 8.27
N LYS A 232 -107.14 -25.98 9.48
CA LYS A 232 -106.05 -25.70 10.42
C LYS A 232 -104.70 -26.15 9.87
N GLU A 233 -104.61 -27.35 9.31
CA GLU A 233 -103.39 -27.89 8.70
C GLU A 233 -102.97 -27.10 7.44
N ARG A 234 -103.92 -26.69 6.59
CA ARG A 234 -103.65 -25.76 5.47
C ARG A 234 -103.07 -24.44 5.96
N LYS A 235 -103.69 -23.82 6.97
CA LYS A 235 -103.18 -22.57 7.53
C LYS A 235 -101.81 -22.75 8.18
N GLU A 236 -101.60 -23.83 8.94
CA GLU A 236 -100.29 -24.13 9.51
C GLU A 236 -99.21 -24.37 8.44
N PHE A 237 -99.56 -24.97 7.30
CA PHE A 237 -98.66 -25.13 6.16
C PHE A 237 -98.35 -23.79 5.48
N GLU A 238 -99.36 -22.94 5.26
CA GLU A 238 -99.19 -21.61 4.69
C GLU A 238 -98.38 -20.67 5.62
N ASP A 239 -98.62 -20.74 6.94
CA ASP A 239 -97.83 -20.06 7.97
C ASP A 239 -96.38 -20.58 8.03
N LYS A 240 -96.13 -21.88 7.82
CA LYS A 240 -94.78 -22.47 7.76
C LYS A 240 -94.06 -22.03 6.49
N HIS A 241 -94.65 -22.25 5.32
CA HIS A 241 -94.11 -21.83 4.02
C HIS A 241 -93.81 -20.32 3.97
N SER A 242 -94.68 -19.48 4.55
CA SER A 242 -94.45 -18.03 4.63
C SER A 242 -93.27 -17.66 5.52
N LYS A 243 -93.03 -18.39 6.62
CA LYS A 243 -91.87 -18.21 7.50
C LYS A 243 -90.58 -18.72 6.87
N GLU A 244 -90.62 -19.89 6.23
CA GLU A 244 -89.51 -20.48 5.48
C GLU A 244 -89.09 -19.58 4.31
N HIS A 245 -90.06 -19.09 3.51
CA HIS A 245 -89.79 -18.13 2.44
C HIS A 245 -89.42 -16.72 2.96
N GLY A 246 -89.77 -16.37 4.20
CA GLY A 246 -89.23 -15.22 4.93
C GLY A 246 -87.74 -15.41 5.22
N ALA A 247 -87.40 -16.45 5.96
CA ALA A 247 -86.03 -16.80 6.34
C ALA A 247 -85.10 -16.97 5.13
N MET A 248 -85.55 -17.59 4.05
CA MET A 248 -84.78 -17.71 2.80
C MET A 248 -84.51 -16.36 2.13
N ARG A 249 -85.41 -15.38 2.24
CA ARG A 249 -85.19 -14.01 1.74
C ARG A 249 -84.27 -13.20 2.65
N GLU A 250 -84.38 -13.38 3.97
CA GLU A 250 -83.44 -12.80 4.93
C GLU A 250 -82.02 -13.36 4.73
N GLN A 251 -81.89 -14.68 4.55
CA GLN A 251 -80.61 -15.33 4.24
C GLN A 251 -80.02 -14.84 2.91
N LEU A 252 -80.84 -14.70 1.86
CA LEU A 252 -80.40 -14.13 0.59
C LEU A 252 -79.94 -12.67 0.74
N GLN A 253 -80.67 -11.86 1.51
CA GLN A 253 -80.30 -10.47 1.78
C GLN A 253 -78.97 -10.37 2.55
N VAL A 254 -78.76 -11.24 3.55
CA VAL A 254 -77.48 -11.35 4.27
C VAL A 254 -76.37 -11.76 3.31
N HIS A 255 -76.56 -12.78 2.46
CA HIS A 255 -75.56 -13.18 1.47
C HIS A 255 -75.22 -12.08 0.47
N ILE A 256 -76.20 -11.31 -0.03
CA ILE A 256 -75.96 -10.14 -0.88
C ILE A 256 -75.13 -9.09 -0.16
N GLN A 257 -75.43 -8.81 1.12
CA GLN A 257 -74.66 -7.87 1.93
C GLN A 257 -73.23 -8.37 2.20
N THR A 258 -73.05 -9.65 2.52
CA THR A 258 -71.72 -10.28 2.69
C THR A 258 -70.90 -10.23 1.41
N ILE A 259 -71.50 -10.53 0.25
CA ILE A 259 -70.84 -10.42 -1.06
C ILE A 259 -70.46 -8.95 -1.33
N GLY A 260 -71.34 -8.00 -1.02
CA GLY A 260 -71.05 -6.57 -1.14
C GLY A 260 -69.82 -6.15 -0.33
N ILE A 261 -69.78 -6.52 0.95
CA ILE A 261 -68.65 -6.25 1.87
C ILE A 261 -67.37 -6.89 1.34
N LEU A 262 -67.39 -8.17 0.97
CA LEU A 262 -66.21 -8.88 0.43
C LEU A 262 -65.71 -8.28 -0.89
N VAL A 263 -66.59 -7.72 -1.72
CA VAL A 263 -66.22 -7.03 -2.96
C VAL A 263 -65.61 -5.65 -2.68
N SER A 264 -66.14 -4.88 -1.73
CA SER A 264 -65.49 -3.62 -1.30
C SER A 264 -64.14 -3.88 -0.63
N GLU A 265 -64.05 -4.82 0.32
CA GLU A 265 -62.80 -5.21 0.99
C GLU A 265 -61.76 -5.69 -0.03
N LYS A 266 -62.16 -6.53 -1.00
CA LYS A 266 -61.26 -6.96 -2.08
C LYS A 266 -60.77 -5.78 -2.93
N SER A 267 -61.64 -4.82 -3.25
CA SER A 267 -61.29 -3.63 -4.04
C SER A 267 -60.32 -2.71 -3.28
N GLU A 268 -60.58 -2.48 -1.99
CA GLU A 268 -59.73 -1.69 -1.09
C GLU A 268 -58.36 -2.36 -0.90
N LEU A 269 -58.33 -3.66 -0.60
CA LEU A 269 -57.09 -4.44 -0.47
C LEU A 269 -56.30 -4.50 -1.78
N GLN A 270 -56.96 -4.63 -2.93
CA GLN A 270 -56.30 -4.59 -4.25
C GLN A 270 -55.71 -3.21 -4.55
N THR A 271 -56.41 -2.13 -4.19
CA THR A 271 -55.93 -0.75 -4.34
C THR A 271 -54.75 -0.46 -3.40
N ALA A 272 -54.86 -0.87 -2.14
CA ALA A 272 -53.78 -0.76 -1.15
C ALA A 272 -52.54 -1.56 -1.58
N LEU A 273 -52.71 -2.80 -2.03
CA LEU A 273 -51.63 -3.64 -2.56
C LEU A 273 -50.94 -2.99 -3.77
N GLN A 274 -51.70 -2.43 -4.71
CA GLN A 274 -51.13 -1.71 -5.86
C GLN A 274 -50.33 -0.48 -5.42
N TYR A 275 -50.85 0.32 -4.47
CA TYR A 275 -50.15 1.47 -3.92
C TYR A 275 -48.85 1.07 -3.20
N THR A 276 -48.90 0.06 -2.33
CA THR A 276 -47.72 -0.46 -1.63
C THR A 276 -46.68 -1.03 -2.61
N GLN A 277 -47.10 -1.74 -3.67
CA GLN A 277 -46.19 -2.22 -4.73
C GLN A 277 -45.54 -1.06 -5.49
N GLN A 278 -46.28 0.01 -5.78
CA GLN A 278 -45.74 1.20 -6.44
C GLN A 278 -44.73 1.94 -5.54
N ALA A 279 -45.05 2.13 -4.26
CA ALA A 279 -44.15 2.72 -3.28
C ALA A 279 -42.87 1.87 -3.09
N ALA A 280 -42.99 0.53 -3.05
CA ALA A 280 -41.85 -0.37 -2.98
C ALA A 280 -40.94 -0.27 -4.23
N ARG A 281 -41.51 -0.19 -5.44
CA ARG A 281 -40.75 0.04 -6.69
C ARG A 281 -40.04 1.39 -6.68
N GLN A 282 -40.69 2.45 -6.21
CA GLN A 282 -40.06 3.77 -6.06
C GLN A 282 -38.90 3.72 -5.06
N LYS A 283 -39.05 3.03 -3.92
CA LYS A 283 -37.96 2.88 -2.94
C LYS A 283 -36.81 1.99 -3.43
N SER A 284 -37.06 1.01 -4.31
CA SER A 284 -35.98 0.29 -5.02
C SER A 284 -35.18 1.25 -5.90
N ALA A 285 -35.86 2.03 -6.75
CA ALA A 285 -35.20 2.99 -7.65
C ALA A 285 -34.41 4.08 -6.89
N GLU A 286 -34.95 4.59 -5.76
CA GLU A 286 -34.22 5.50 -4.87
C GLU A 286 -32.96 4.84 -4.27
N ALA A 287 -33.04 3.58 -3.83
CA ALA A 287 -31.90 2.84 -3.29
C ALA A 287 -30.84 2.55 -4.37
N GLU A 288 -31.26 2.26 -5.60
CA GLU A 288 -30.38 2.08 -6.77
C GLU A 288 -29.68 3.40 -7.14
N GLU A 289 -30.38 4.54 -7.14
CA GLU A 289 -29.76 5.86 -7.34
C GLU A 289 -28.73 6.18 -6.26
N LEU A 290 -29.09 5.96 -4.98
CA LEU A 290 -28.18 6.18 -3.85
C LEU A 290 -26.95 5.26 -3.92
N ASN A 291 -27.11 4.01 -4.35
CA ASN A 291 -25.99 3.09 -4.56
C ASN A 291 -25.09 3.56 -5.73
N ASN A 292 -25.66 3.98 -6.85
CA ASN A 292 -24.91 4.51 -7.99
C ASN A 292 -24.13 5.79 -7.60
N ARG A 293 -24.73 6.68 -6.80
CA ARG A 293 -24.08 7.87 -6.23
C ARG A 293 -22.97 7.51 -5.24
N LEU A 294 -23.18 6.50 -4.39
CA LEU A 294 -22.16 5.97 -3.49
C LEU A 294 -20.98 5.35 -4.26
N GLN A 295 -21.23 4.60 -5.33
CA GLN A 295 -20.20 4.01 -6.19
C GLN A 295 -19.39 5.10 -6.91
N SER A 296 -20.06 6.12 -7.45
CA SER A 296 -19.42 7.29 -8.07
C SER A 296 -18.55 8.06 -7.06
N SER A 297 -19.03 8.20 -5.82
CA SER A 297 -18.28 8.80 -4.71
C SER A 297 -17.03 7.97 -4.34
N LYS A 298 -17.16 6.64 -4.22
CA LYS A 298 -16.04 5.73 -3.97
C LYS A 298 -14.96 5.83 -5.07
N GLN A 299 -15.37 5.84 -6.35
CA GLN A 299 -14.44 6.02 -7.48
C GLN A 299 -13.69 7.36 -7.40
N ARG A 300 -14.39 8.45 -7.09
CA ARG A 300 -13.78 9.77 -6.88
C ARG A 300 -12.81 9.80 -5.70
N VAL A 301 -13.12 9.09 -4.60
CA VAL A 301 -12.19 8.94 -3.45
C VAL A 301 -10.93 8.20 -3.89
N SER A 302 -11.04 7.07 -4.60
CA SER A 302 -9.87 6.33 -5.10
C SER A 302 -9.02 7.14 -6.09
N GLU A 303 -9.62 7.98 -6.92
CA GLU A 303 -8.89 8.91 -7.78
C GLU A 303 -8.16 10.01 -6.97
N LEU A 304 -8.80 10.55 -5.92
CA LEU A 304 -8.19 11.50 -4.99
C LEU A 304 -7.04 10.87 -4.19
N GLU A 305 -7.17 9.62 -3.76
CA GLU A 305 -6.09 8.86 -3.10
C GLU A 305 -4.91 8.61 -4.05
N ARG A 306 -5.17 8.26 -5.32
CA ARG A 306 -4.14 8.07 -6.34
C ARG A 306 -3.42 9.38 -6.68
N THR A 307 -4.15 10.49 -6.80
CA THR A 307 -3.56 11.82 -7.06
C THR A 307 -2.81 12.37 -5.86
N LEU A 308 -3.33 12.21 -4.64
CA LEU A 308 -2.62 12.52 -3.39
C LEU A 308 -1.31 11.73 -3.28
N SER A 309 -1.34 10.44 -3.62
CA SER A 309 -0.14 9.59 -3.65
C SER A 309 0.87 10.09 -4.69
N SER A 310 0.42 10.42 -5.90
CA SER A 310 1.25 11.01 -6.96
C SER A 310 1.91 12.32 -6.49
N VAL A 311 1.13 13.25 -5.94
CA VAL A 311 1.62 14.54 -5.41
C VAL A 311 2.59 14.32 -4.25
N SER A 312 2.35 13.36 -3.36
CA SER A 312 3.30 13.01 -2.28
C SER A 312 4.63 12.48 -2.81
N THR A 313 4.62 11.64 -3.86
CA THR A 313 5.87 11.19 -4.51
C THR A 313 6.60 12.33 -5.21
N GLN A 314 5.87 13.22 -5.88
CA GLN A 314 6.44 14.38 -6.57
C GLN A 314 7.01 15.42 -5.58
N GLN A 315 6.33 15.67 -4.44
CA GLN A 315 6.87 16.48 -3.36
C GLN A 315 8.17 15.90 -2.82
N LYS A 316 8.24 14.58 -2.56
CA LYS A 316 9.47 13.92 -2.10
C LYS A 316 10.61 14.03 -3.13
N GLN A 317 10.30 14.05 -4.43
CA GLN A 317 11.28 14.31 -5.49
C GLN A 317 11.77 15.77 -5.48
N PHE A 318 10.85 16.75 -5.38
CA PHE A 318 11.24 18.17 -5.26
C PHE A 318 12.04 18.45 -3.98
N GLU A 319 11.67 17.86 -2.85
CA GLU A 319 12.44 17.95 -1.61
C GLU A 319 13.83 17.32 -1.71
N LYS A 320 13.98 16.23 -2.49
CA LYS A 320 15.29 15.63 -2.78
C LYS A 320 16.13 16.57 -3.65
N HIS A 321 15.57 17.06 -4.74
CA HIS A 321 16.26 17.95 -5.68
C HIS A 321 16.66 19.28 -5.02
N ASN A 322 15.79 19.87 -4.19
CA ASN A 322 16.14 21.07 -3.43
C ASN A 322 17.32 20.80 -2.48
N LYS A 323 17.35 19.65 -1.79
CA LYS A 323 18.49 19.19 -0.95
C LYS A 323 19.74 18.79 -1.75
N GLU A 324 19.68 18.81 -3.07
CA GLU A 324 20.83 18.61 -3.98
C GLU A 324 21.33 19.99 -4.44
N LEU A 325 20.45 20.87 -4.92
CA LEU A 325 20.73 22.29 -5.19
C LEU A 325 21.34 23.03 -3.97
N GLU A 326 20.88 22.73 -2.75
CA GLU A 326 21.48 23.30 -1.53
C GLU A 326 22.93 22.86 -1.30
N LYS A 327 23.28 21.63 -1.66
CA LYS A 327 24.67 21.13 -1.57
C LYS A 327 25.53 21.68 -2.69
N GLU A 328 25.01 21.75 -3.91
CA GLU A 328 25.69 22.34 -5.06
C GLU A 328 26.03 23.81 -4.76
N ARG A 329 25.05 24.58 -4.27
CA ARG A 329 25.23 25.96 -3.76
C ARG A 329 26.34 26.04 -2.71
N ASP A 330 26.36 25.14 -1.72
CA ASP A 330 27.33 25.21 -0.62
C ASP A 330 28.71 24.65 -1.00
N SER A 331 28.78 23.75 -1.99
CA SER A 331 30.01 23.32 -2.66
C SER A 331 30.62 24.46 -3.48
N LEU A 332 29.82 25.12 -4.32
CA LEU A 332 30.24 26.29 -5.10
C LEU A 332 30.69 27.45 -4.21
N ARG A 333 30.06 27.66 -3.05
CA ARG A 333 30.54 28.63 -2.03
C ARG A 333 31.91 28.26 -1.48
N LEU A 334 32.17 26.98 -1.21
CA LEU A 334 33.47 26.50 -0.74
C LEU A 334 34.55 26.64 -1.82
N GLU A 335 34.22 26.34 -3.08
CA GLU A 335 35.14 26.47 -4.20
C GLU A 335 35.42 27.94 -4.55
N LEU A 336 34.42 28.83 -4.48
CA LEU A 336 34.63 30.28 -4.59
C LEU A 336 35.56 30.80 -3.47
N PHE A 337 35.43 30.30 -2.23
CA PHE A 337 36.35 30.64 -1.15
C PHE A 337 37.77 30.11 -1.42
N ARG A 338 37.91 28.88 -1.93
CA ARG A 338 39.21 28.30 -2.33
C ARG A 338 39.88 29.11 -3.44
N LEU A 339 39.14 29.43 -4.51
CA LEU A 339 39.61 30.22 -5.64
C LEU A 339 39.98 31.65 -5.21
N ASN A 340 39.21 32.27 -4.30
CA ASN A 340 39.55 33.58 -3.75
C ASN A 340 40.88 33.56 -2.98
N ASN A 341 41.14 32.52 -2.19
CA ASN A 341 42.40 32.40 -1.46
C ASN A 341 43.59 32.22 -2.43
N VAL A 342 43.48 31.35 -3.43
CA VAL A 342 44.51 31.18 -4.48
C VAL A 342 44.69 32.46 -5.31
N SER A 343 43.61 33.24 -5.53
CA SER A 343 43.68 34.54 -6.19
C SER A 343 44.45 35.57 -5.36
N GLU A 344 44.28 35.60 -4.03
CA GLU A 344 45.05 36.50 -3.16
C GLU A 344 46.51 36.01 -2.99
N GLU A 345 46.76 34.70 -2.91
CA GLU A 345 48.11 34.12 -2.90
C GLU A 345 48.90 34.45 -4.19
N THR A 346 48.30 34.23 -5.37
CA THR A 346 48.95 34.54 -6.66
C THR A 346 49.10 36.04 -6.88
N LYS A 347 48.18 36.87 -6.39
CA LYS A 347 48.30 38.34 -6.35
C LYS A 347 49.45 38.79 -5.43
N GLN A 348 49.64 38.15 -4.28
CA GLN A 348 50.77 38.42 -3.40
C GLN A 348 52.10 38.01 -4.07
N GLN A 349 52.19 36.82 -4.66
CA GLN A 349 53.37 36.38 -5.44
C GLN A 349 53.70 37.36 -6.59
N ASN A 350 52.69 37.87 -7.31
CA ASN A 350 52.89 38.90 -8.32
C ASN A 350 53.41 40.22 -7.74
N SER A 351 53.01 40.58 -6.52
CA SER A 351 53.54 41.77 -5.83
C SER A 351 55.01 41.58 -5.38
N GLU A 352 55.36 40.40 -4.87
CA GLU A 352 56.72 40.03 -4.47
C GLU A 352 57.67 39.98 -5.67
N LEU A 353 57.24 39.37 -6.80
CA LEU A 353 57.98 39.38 -8.06
C LEU A 353 58.12 40.81 -8.63
N SER A 354 57.08 41.64 -8.51
CA SER A 354 57.15 43.05 -8.94
C SER A 354 58.14 43.87 -8.10
N GLU A 355 58.28 43.55 -6.80
CA GLU A 355 59.28 44.15 -5.92
C GLU A 355 60.69 43.67 -6.24
N GLN A 356 60.89 42.36 -6.47
CA GLN A 356 62.18 41.82 -6.95
C GLN A 356 62.60 42.45 -8.29
N ILE A 357 61.68 42.68 -9.22
CA ILE A 357 61.97 43.36 -10.49
C ILE A 357 62.35 44.84 -10.28
N LYS A 358 61.74 45.54 -9.31
CA LYS A 358 62.15 46.90 -8.93
C LYS A 358 63.56 46.90 -8.33
N LEU A 359 63.81 46.09 -7.31
CA LEU A 359 65.11 45.95 -6.66
C LEU A 359 66.20 45.61 -7.69
N SER A 360 65.95 44.63 -8.58
CA SER A 360 66.90 44.27 -9.63
C SER A 360 67.06 45.36 -10.71
N ASN A 361 66.12 46.30 -10.86
CA ASN A 361 66.30 47.47 -11.73
C ASN A 361 67.04 48.62 -11.03
N GLU A 362 66.87 48.76 -9.71
CA GLU A 362 67.63 49.68 -8.86
C GLU A 362 69.10 49.22 -8.75
N GLU A 363 69.35 47.92 -8.55
CA GLU A 363 70.67 47.28 -8.66
C GLU A 363 71.29 47.49 -10.05
N LYS A 364 70.55 47.23 -11.14
CA LYS A 364 71.03 47.55 -12.50
C LYS A 364 71.29 49.05 -12.70
N GLY A 365 70.60 49.92 -11.96
CA GLY A 365 70.88 51.35 -11.91
C GLY A 365 72.20 51.64 -11.21
N ALA A 366 72.38 51.12 -9.99
CA ALA A 366 73.61 51.25 -9.21
C ALA A 366 74.82 50.67 -9.97
N MET A 367 74.71 49.47 -10.53
CA MET A 367 75.76 48.83 -11.35
C MET A 367 76.03 49.61 -12.65
N LYS A 368 75.05 50.32 -13.22
CA LYS A 368 75.30 51.25 -14.34
C LYS A 368 76.06 52.49 -13.89
N PHE A 369 75.69 53.09 -12.76
CA PHE A 369 76.44 54.21 -12.18
C PHE A 369 77.86 53.80 -11.78
N GLU A 370 78.05 52.60 -11.24
CA GLU A 370 79.37 52.06 -10.91
C GLU A 370 80.16 51.71 -12.17
N VAL A 371 79.56 51.15 -13.22
CA VAL A 371 80.23 50.98 -14.53
C VAL A 371 80.57 52.33 -15.17
N GLU A 372 79.76 53.38 -14.97
CA GLU A 372 80.05 54.73 -15.47
C GLU A 372 81.15 55.43 -14.66
N ASP A 373 81.20 55.22 -13.35
CA ASP A 373 82.28 55.69 -12.48
C ASP A 373 83.57 54.90 -12.72
N LEU A 374 83.49 53.57 -12.86
CA LEU A 374 84.60 52.72 -13.29
C LEU A 374 85.07 53.06 -14.71
N ARG A 375 84.20 53.53 -15.61
CA ARG A 375 84.62 54.10 -16.91
C ARG A 375 85.34 55.43 -16.75
N LYS A 376 84.88 56.34 -15.89
CA LYS A 376 85.60 57.60 -15.61
C LYS A 376 86.93 57.34 -14.89
N ARG A 377 86.97 56.35 -14.00
CA ARG A 377 88.20 55.84 -13.38
C ARG A 377 89.07 55.09 -14.38
N LEU A 378 88.51 54.43 -15.41
CA LEU A 378 89.27 53.79 -16.49
C LEU A 378 89.82 54.83 -17.45
N GLU A 379 89.08 55.85 -17.85
CA GLU A 379 89.58 56.99 -18.61
C GLU A 379 90.69 57.73 -17.84
N LEU A 380 90.52 57.90 -16.52
CA LEU A 380 91.58 58.41 -15.64
C LEU A 380 92.74 57.42 -15.47
N ALA A 381 92.48 56.11 -15.43
CA ALA A 381 93.49 55.07 -15.30
C ALA A 381 94.20 54.75 -16.62
N ASP A 382 93.61 55.07 -17.76
CA ASP A 382 94.18 55.03 -19.12
C ASP A 382 94.97 56.31 -19.36
N LEU A 383 94.51 57.47 -18.85
CA LEU A 383 95.34 58.66 -18.74
C LEU A 383 96.53 58.41 -17.80
N MET A 384 96.31 57.71 -16.68
CA MET A 384 97.40 57.26 -15.81
C MET A 384 98.19 56.11 -16.43
N LEU A 385 97.67 55.26 -17.33
CA LEU A 385 98.44 54.25 -18.09
C LEU A 385 99.07 54.82 -19.36
N GLN A 386 98.74 56.05 -19.74
CA GLN A 386 99.54 56.88 -20.63
C GLN A 386 100.71 57.50 -19.84
N GLN A 387 100.53 57.74 -18.54
CA GLN A 387 101.61 58.09 -17.59
C GLN A 387 102.38 56.85 -17.07
N CYS A 388 101.78 55.65 -17.09
CA CYS A 388 102.29 54.40 -16.50
C CYS A 388 102.69 53.35 -17.55
N SER A 389 102.42 53.58 -18.84
CA SER A 389 103.31 53.14 -19.92
C SER A 389 104.65 53.89 -19.89
N SER A 390 104.82 54.87 -18.97
CA SER A 390 106.14 55.33 -18.52
C SER A 390 106.62 54.65 -17.20
N GLN A 391 105.76 53.99 -16.40
CA GLN A 391 106.03 53.40 -15.05
C GLN A 391 104.99 52.32 -14.63
N SER A 392 105.38 51.04 -14.42
CA SER A 392 104.46 49.89 -14.22
C SER A 392 104.46 49.25 -12.81
N ASP A 393 103.35 48.64 -12.35
CA ASP A 393 103.28 47.90 -11.06
C ASP A 393 102.21 46.74 -11.03
N PRO A 394 102.22 45.81 -10.03
CA PRO A 394 101.73 44.42 -10.21
C PRO A 394 100.39 44.00 -9.53
N THR A 395 99.54 44.90 -9.05
CA THR A 395 98.47 44.59 -8.06
C THR A 395 97.37 43.60 -8.48
N SER A 396 97.17 43.36 -9.79
CA SER A 396 95.99 42.66 -10.33
C SER A 396 95.86 41.18 -9.89
N ALA A 397 96.96 40.44 -9.79
CA ALA A 397 96.92 38.98 -9.58
C ALA A 397 96.27 38.55 -8.24
N THR A 398 96.32 39.41 -7.23
CA THR A 398 95.83 39.11 -5.87
C THR A 398 94.30 39.00 -5.82
N GLN A 399 93.57 39.79 -6.61
CA GLN A 399 92.11 39.86 -6.54
C GLN A 399 91.43 38.59 -7.09
N GLN A 400 92.00 37.99 -8.15
CA GLN A 400 91.42 36.81 -8.79
C GLN A 400 91.46 35.56 -7.88
N ALA A 401 92.47 35.46 -7.00
CA ALA A 401 92.59 34.38 -6.03
C ALA A 401 91.53 34.46 -4.91
N GLN A 402 90.97 35.65 -4.64
CA GLN A 402 90.02 35.85 -3.55
C GLN A 402 88.61 35.37 -3.90
N LEU A 403 88.13 35.66 -5.12
CA LEU A 403 86.79 35.22 -5.59
C LEU A 403 86.62 33.70 -5.58
N LEU A 404 87.66 32.95 -5.98
CA LEU A 404 87.65 31.48 -5.95
C LEU A 404 87.59 30.91 -4.52
N LEU A 405 88.03 31.67 -3.51
CA LEU A 405 87.92 31.28 -2.10
C LEU A 405 86.48 31.44 -1.59
N GLU A 406 85.78 32.46 -2.07
CA GLU A 406 84.40 32.79 -1.71
C GLU A 406 83.40 31.80 -2.35
N GLU A 407 83.58 31.45 -3.63
CA GLU A 407 82.80 30.40 -4.32
C GLU A 407 82.96 29.05 -3.61
N LYS A 408 84.20 28.68 -3.23
CA LYS A 408 84.48 27.47 -2.45
C LYS A 408 83.70 27.43 -1.13
N GLN A 409 83.65 28.54 -0.38
CA GLN A 409 82.91 28.60 0.88
C GLN A 409 81.39 28.45 0.68
N GLN A 410 80.83 29.02 -0.38
CA GLN A 410 79.40 28.87 -0.71
C GLN A 410 79.04 27.40 -1.01
N LEU A 411 79.88 26.72 -1.80
CA LEU A 411 79.70 25.28 -2.09
C LEU A 411 79.86 24.41 -0.83
N GLU A 412 80.80 24.73 0.05
CA GLU A 412 80.96 24.02 1.34
C GLU A 412 79.74 24.20 2.27
N MET A 413 79.17 25.40 2.34
CA MET A 413 77.92 25.65 3.09
C MET A 413 76.73 24.86 2.53
N HIS A 414 76.56 24.84 1.20
CA HIS A 414 75.46 24.10 0.58
C HIS A 414 75.62 22.58 0.75
N ASN A 415 76.84 22.07 0.67
CA ASN A 415 77.13 20.66 0.95
C ASN A 415 76.78 20.28 2.40
N HIS A 416 77.06 21.16 3.36
CA HIS A 416 76.69 20.97 4.76
C HIS A 416 75.17 20.87 4.95
N GLN A 417 74.40 21.78 4.34
CA GLN A 417 72.92 21.75 4.40
C GLN A 417 72.33 20.46 3.82
N LEU A 418 72.90 19.94 2.72
CA LEU A 418 72.50 18.65 2.14
C LEU A 418 72.82 17.47 3.07
N LEU A 419 73.98 17.48 3.72
CA LEU A 419 74.36 16.46 4.72
C LEU A 419 73.45 16.49 5.96
N GLU A 420 73.07 17.68 6.45
CA GLU A 420 72.09 17.81 7.52
C GLU A 420 70.72 17.26 7.11
N SER A 421 70.22 17.62 5.92
CA SER A 421 68.95 17.13 5.37
C SER A 421 68.92 15.59 5.26
N ILE A 422 69.98 14.98 4.72
CA ILE A 422 70.15 13.52 4.67
C ILE A 422 70.16 12.93 6.09
N GLY A 423 70.85 13.59 7.03
CA GLY A 423 70.87 13.19 8.45
C GLY A 423 69.53 13.32 9.17
N HIS A 424 68.63 14.20 8.71
CA HIS A 424 67.24 14.27 9.19
C HIS A 424 66.40 13.11 8.63
N LEU A 425 66.42 12.88 7.31
CA LEU A 425 65.67 11.79 6.68
C LEU A 425 66.10 10.40 7.19
N GLN A 426 67.38 10.19 7.51
CA GLN A 426 67.86 8.97 8.15
C GLN A 426 67.24 8.76 9.54
N LYS A 427 67.19 9.80 10.39
CA LYS A 427 66.57 9.72 11.73
C LYS A 427 65.07 9.44 11.65
N GLU A 428 64.38 9.99 10.66
CA GLU A 428 62.95 9.71 10.45
C GLU A 428 62.71 8.26 9.99
N ARG A 429 63.46 7.78 9.00
CA ARG A 429 63.45 6.36 8.57
C ARG A 429 63.67 5.42 9.76
N ASP A 430 64.68 5.69 10.57
CA ASP A 430 65.05 4.82 11.69
C ASP A 430 63.98 4.84 12.79
N ARG A 431 63.35 5.99 13.04
CA ARG A 431 62.20 6.12 13.95
C ARG A 431 60.98 5.34 13.45
N TYR A 432 60.68 5.36 12.15
CA TYR A 432 59.60 4.52 11.59
C TYR A 432 59.93 3.03 11.68
N ALA A 433 61.19 2.64 11.44
CA ALA A 433 61.63 1.26 11.60
C ALA A 433 61.52 0.77 13.06
N GLU A 434 61.89 1.60 14.04
CA GLU A 434 61.66 1.33 15.47
C GLU A 434 60.17 1.17 15.80
N GLN A 435 59.31 2.06 15.28
CA GLN A 435 57.86 1.97 15.51
C GLN A 435 57.28 0.66 14.96
N ILE A 436 57.61 0.28 13.73
CA ILE A 436 57.16 -0.98 13.12
C ILE A 436 57.64 -2.20 13.93
N GLN A 437 58.86 -2.16 14.47
CA GLN A 437 59.34 -3.21 15.37
C GLN A 437 58.61 -3.25 16.73
N VAL A 438 58.24 -2.09 17.29
CA VAL A 438 57.44 -2.03 18.54
C VAL A 438 56.04 -2.60 18.29
N GLU A 439 55.37 -2.19 17.22
CA GLU A 439 54.04 -2.69 16.85
C GLU A 439 54.08 -4.19 16.54
N GLY A 440 55.10 -4.67 15.81
CA GLY A 440 55.33 -6.09 15.56
C GLY A 440 55.51 -6.92 16.84
N ARG A 441 56.19 -6.39 17.86
CA ARG A 441 56.27 -7.03 19.19
C ARG A 441 54.91 -7.08 19.88
N VAL A 442 54.16 -5.97 19.90
CA VAL A 442 52.81 -5.93 20.51
C VAL A 442 51.85 -6.92 19.85
N TRP A 443 51.90 -7.06 18.52
CA TRP A 443 51.10 -8.07 17.81
C TRP A 443 51.54 -9.50 18.09
N LYS A 444 52.86 -9.76 18.22
CA LYS A 444 53.38 -11.06 18.63
C LYS A 444 52.89 -11.43 20.04
N ASP A 445 53.10 -10.55 21.01
CA ASP A 445 52.75 -10.78 22.42
C ASP A 445 51.24 -11.03 22.59
N LYS A 446 50.41 -10.28 21.85
CA LYS A 446 48.95 -10.48 21.82
C LYS A 446 48.56 -11.83 21.19
N THR A 447 49.27 -12.28 20.17
CA THR A 447 49.05 -13.60 19.55
C THR A 447 49.46 -14.72 20.52
N GLU A 448 50.56 -14.57 21.24
CA GLU A 448 51.06 -15.52 22.24
C GLU A 448 50.09 -15.63 23.45
N GLN A 449 49.52 -14.50 23.88
CA GLN A 449 48.45 -14.48 24.89
C GLN A 449 47.18 -15.20 24.44
N LEU A 450 46.73 -15.00 23.18
CA LEU A 450 45.56 -15.69 22.64
C LEU A 450 45.81 -17.20 22.48
N LEU A 451 46.99 -17.60 22.03
CA LEU A 451 47.39 -19.02 21.97
C LEU A 451 47.38 -19.66 23.37
N THR A 452 47.90 -18.95 24.38
CA THR A 452 47.90 -19.41 25.78
C THR A 452 46.47 -19.57 26.32
N GLN A 453 45.57 -18.62 26.01
CA GLN A 453 44.15 -18.71 26.39
C GLN A 453 43.44 -19.89 25.71
N VAL A 454 43.71 -20.15 24.43
CA VAL A 454 43.16 -21.31 23.71
C VAL A 454 43.69 -22.63 24.27
N ALA A 455 44.97 -22.69 24.66
CA ALA A 455 45.56 -23.86 25.30
C ALA A 455 44.89 -24.17 26.65
N LEU A 456 44.72 -23.17 27.52
CA LEU A 456 44.03 -23.34 28.81
C LEU A 456 42.58 -23.82 28.65
N VAL A 457 41.83 -23.26 27.68
CA VAL A 457 40.46 -23.71 27.39
C VAL A 457 40.42 -25.14 26.81
N ALA A 458 41.45 -25.56 26.07
CA ALA A 458 41.60 -26.95 25.63
C ALA A 458 41.91 -27.91 26.80
N GLU A 459 42.77 -27.52 27.74
CA GLU A 459 43.04 -28.28 28.96
C GLU A 459 41.80 -28.38 29.85
N GLU A 460 41.04 -27.30 30.04
CA GLU A 460 39.75 -27.33 30.76
C GLU A 460 38.73 -28.23 30.07
N ARG A 461 38.66 -28.21 28.73
CA ARG A 461 37.79 -29.12 27.95
C ARG A 461 38.18 -30.58 28.20
N ASP A 462 39.46 -30.91 28.16
CA ASP A 462 39.95 -32.29 28.24
C ASP A 462 39.87 -32.84 29.67
N GLN A 463 40.02 -31.99 30.68
CA GLN A 463 39.67 -32.30 32.08
C GLN A 463 38.17 -32.59 32.24
N ASN A 464 37.29 -31.78 31.62
CA ASN A 464 35.84 -32.03 31.64
C ASN A 464 35.45 -33.33 30.93
N ILE A 465 36.05 -33.65 29.77
CA ILE A 465 35.85 -34.92 29.07
C ILE A 465 36.28 -36.09 29.96
N SER A 466 37.45 -36.00 30.59
CA SER A 466 37.94 -37.03 31.51
C SER A 466 36.98 -37.25 32.69
N ARG A 467 36.48 -36.16 33.29
CA ARG A 467 35.51 -36.21 34.40
C ARG A 467 34.14 -36.78 33.99
N VAL A 468 33.70 -36.58 32.74
CA VAL A 468 32.49 -37.23 32.21
C VAL A 468 32.72 -38.74 32.09
N GLN A 469 33.87 -39.18 31.55
CA GLN A 469 34.21 -40.60 31.43
C GLN A 469 34.31 -41.29 32.80
N GLU A 470 34.89 -40.64 33.82
CA GLU A 470 34.90 -41.13 35.21
C GLU A 470 33.48 -41.34 35.76
N LEU A 471 32.57 -40.39 35.52
CA LEU A 471 31.17 -40.48 35.98
C LEU A 471 30.38 -41.57 35.22
N GLU A 472 30.63 -41.73 33.92
CA GLU A 472 30.04 -42.81 33.11
C GLU A 472 30.51 -44.19 33.58
N ALA A 473 31.80 -44.33 33.93
CA ALA A 473 32.35 -45.55 34.52
C ALA A 473 31.71 -45.85 35.89
N ALA A 474 31.63 -44.88 36.80
CA ALA A 474 30.97 -45.05 38.09
C ALA A 474 29.48 -45.43 37.94
N ILE A 475 28.79 -44.91 36.93
CA ILE A 475 27.40 -45.27 36.62
C ILE A 475 27.27 -46.71 36.09
N THR A 476 28.25 -47.24 35.35
CA THR A 476 28.23 -48.65 34.92
C THR A 476 28.57 -49.61 36.05
N GLU A 477 29.49 -49.25 36.95
CA GLU A 477 29.82 -50.03 38.15
C GLU A 477 28.65 -50.08 39.15
N LEU A 478 27.97 -48.96 39.42
CA LEU A 478 26.77 -48.96 40.27
C LEU A 478 25.63 -49.84 39.69
N LYS A 479 25.50 -49.92 38.36
CA LYS A 479 24.53 -50.80 37.69
C LYS A 479 24.90 -52.28 37.83
N SER A 480 26.18 -52.65 37.84
CA SER A 480 26.61 -54.04 38.04
C SER A 480 26.47 -54.47 39.51
N ALA A 481 26.77 -53.59 40.47
CA ALA A 481 26.58 -53.85 41.90
C ALA A 481 25.09 -54.11 42.27
N ALA A 482 24.16 -53.37 41.65
CA ALA A 482 22.73 -53.56 41.85
C ALA A 482 22.22 -54.94 41.36
N ALA A 483 22.86 -55.52 40.33
CA ALA A 483 22.53 -56.87 39.86
C ALA A 483 22.95 -57.96 40.86
N LEU A 484 24.14 -57.83 41.47
CA LEU A 484 24.64 -58.79 42.47
C LEU A 484 23.78 -58.82 43.74
N LEU A 485 23.38 -57.65 44.25
CA LEU A 485 22.48 -57.54 45.42
C LEU A 485 21.07 -58.10 45.17
N SER A 486 20.67 -58.26 43.90
CA SER A 486 19.42 -58.93 43.54
C SER A 486 19.56 -60.46 43.61
N GLN A 487 20.75 -60.99 43.32
CA GLN A 487 21.03 -62.43 43.30
C GLN A 487 21.22 -63.01 44.72
N GLU A 488 21.82 -62.26 45.65
CA GLU A 488 22.05 -62.73 47.02
C GLU A 488 20.75 -62.85 47.85
N ARG A 489 19.69 -62.14 47.44
CA ARG A 489 18.41 -62.10 48.16
C ARG A 489 17.54 -63.36 48.00
N GLU A 490 17.89 -64.26 47.07
CA GLU A 490 17.18 -65.53 46.86
C GLU A 490 17.75 -66.70 47.70
N ALA A 491 18.82 -66.48 48.48
CA ALA A 491 19.63 -67.56 49.06
C ALA A 491 19.37 -67.92 50.55
N GLN A 492 18.47 -67.23 51.28
CA GLN A 492 18.35 -67.37 52.76
C GLN A 492 16.93 -67.76 53.25
N ASN A 493 16.73 -69.02 53.68
CA ASN A 493 15.52 -69.53 54.39
C ASN A 493 15.72 -70.97 55.01
N LYS A 494 15.85 -71.17 56.37
CA LYS A 494 15.63 -72.44 57.19
C LYS A 494 16.18 -72.48 58.68
N ALA A 495 15.56 -73.27 59.62
CA ALA A 495 16.04 -73.93 60.91
C ALA A 495 15.53 -73.49 62.37
N GLU A 496 15.37 -74.44 63.39
CA GLU A 496 14.47 -74.35 64.64
C GLU A 496 14.92 -74.71 66.17
N PRO A 497 14.43 -75.70 67.04
CA PRO A 497 13.96 -75.52 68.50
C PRO A 497 14.23 -76.60 69.69
N GLN A 498 13.67 -76.45 70.97
CA GLN A 498 13.17 -77.47 72.04
C GLN A 498 13.57 -77.44 73.62
N SER A 499 12.85 -78.21 74.53
CA SER A 499 13.06 -78.66 76.01
C SER A 499 12.41 -77.89 77.24
N SER A 500 12.15 -78.33 78.54
CA SER A 500 12.02 -79.61 79.39
C SER A 500 11.41 -79.41 80.88
N GLU A 501 11.25 -80.44 81.80
CA GLU A 501 10.51 -80.49 83.16
C GLU A 501 11.23 -81.29 84.36
N PRO A 502 10.78 -81.74 85.62
CA PRO A 502 9.46 -82.25 86.23
C PRO A 502 9.09 -82.05 87.81
N SER A 503 8.94 -83.12 88.69
CA SER A 503 8.07 -83.32 89.97
C SER A 503 8.77 -83.47 91.41
N GLU A 504 8.29 -83.93 92.65
CA GLU A 504 7.22 -84.83 93.27
C GLU A 504 6.89 -84.65 94.86
N ARG A 505 6.25 -85.61 95.66
CA ARG A 505 5.48 -85.36 96.98
C ARG A 505 5.11 -86.56 98.00
N GLU A 506 4.62 -86.24 99.24
CA GLU A 506 3.51 -86.84 100.12
C GLU A 506 3.61 -88.01 101.19
N LEU A 507 3.00 -87.80 102.41
CA LEU A 507 2.41 -88.72 103.48
C LEU A 507 2.41 -88.00 104.88
N ALA A 508 1.53 -88.17 105.88
CA ALA A 508 0.08 -88.45 106.00
C ALA A 508 -0.39 -87.94 107.41
N LEU A 509 -1.40 -87.08 107.60
CA LEU A 509 -2.84 -87.16 107.25
C LEU A 509 -3.78 -87.94 108.21
N GLU A 510 -3.34 -88.34 109.41
CA GLU A 510 -4.23 -89.00 110.40
C GLU A 510 -4.29 -88.35 111.80
N GLU A 511 -3.36 -87.45 112.12
CA GLU A 511 -3.52 -86.42 113.17
C GLU A 511 -4.81 -85.57 112.95
N VAL A 512 -5.23 -85.54 111.69
CA VAL A 512 -6.40 -84.89 111.08
C VAL A 512 -7.74 -85.04 111.82
N LEU A 513 -8.00 -86.10 112.58
CA LEU A 513 -9.35 -86.32 113.12
C LEU A 513 -9.67 -85.59 114.43
N ASN A 514 -8.67 -85.29 115.26
CA ASN A 514 -8.85 -84.44 116.45
C ASN A 514 -8.46 -82.99 116.18
N THR A 515 -7.62 -82.74 115.17
CA THR A 515 -7.62 -81.42 114.54
C THR A 515 -9.03 -81.15 114.00
N LEU A 516 -9.72 -82.08 113.33
CA LEU A 516 -11.01 -81.83 112.63
C LEU A 516 -12.09 -81.06 113.41
N GLN A 517 -12.14 -81.15 114.75
CA GLN A 517 -13.07 -80.35 115.56
C GLN A 517 -12.51 -78.97 115.94
N GLN A 518 -11.21 -78.83 116.18
CA GLN A 518 -10.57 -77.50 116.19
C GLN A 518 -10.63 -76.88 114.79
N ASP A 519 -10.37 -77.66 113.74
CA ASP A 519 -10.51 -77.30 112.34
C ASP A 519 -11.95 -76.94 112.01
N LYS A 520 -12.99 -77.50 112.63
CA LYS A 520 -14.37 -77.05 112.38
C LYS A 520 -14.60 -75.61 112.83
N ASP A 521 -14.18 -75.28 114.04
CA ASP A 521 -14.38 -73.94 114.59
C ASP A 521 -13.38 -72.94 113.98
N ALA A 522 -12.17 -73.40 113.65
CA ALA A 522 -11.19 -72.67 112.86
C ALA A 522 -11.63 -72.50 111.40
N VAL A 523 -12.31 -73.47 110.76
CA VAL A 523 -12.92 -73.34 109.42
C VAL A 523 -14.11 -72.40 109.47
N THR A 524 -14.85 -72.35 110.58
CA THR A 524 -15.92 -71.35 110.74
C THR A 524 -15.33 -69.93 110.87
N ALA A 525 -14.23 -69.76 111.60
CA ALA A 525 -13.48 -68.51 111.67
C ALA A 525 -12.78 -68.16 110.34
N GLN A 526 -12.18 -69.13 109.66
CA GLN A 526 -11.58 -69.01 108.34
C GLN A 526 -12.64 -68.73 107.27
N PHE A 527 -13.87 -69.23 107.39
CA PHE A 527 -14.96 -68.89 106.47
C PHE A 527 -15.41 -67.43 106.67
N GLN A 528 -15.46 -66.94 107.91
CA GLN A 528 -15.68 -65.52 108.18
C GLN A 528 -14.48 -64.62 107.82
N ALA A 529 -13.25 -65.17 107.80
CA ALA A 529 -12.08 -64.50 107.23
C ALA A 529 -12.21 -64.46 105.70
N GLN A 530 -12.33 -65.62 105.04
CA GLN A 530 -12.55 -65.80 103.62
C GLN A 530 -13.72 -64.98 103.07
N LEU A 531 -14.82 -64.77 103.81
CA LEU A 531 -15.88 -63.86 103.38
C LEU A 531 -15.44 -62.40 103.37
N ARG A 532 -14.67 -61.94 104.38
CA ARG A 532 -14.06 -60.60 104.36
C ARG A 532 -12.96 -60.49 103.31
N ASP A 533 -12.18 -61.54 103.11
CA ASP A 533 -11.13 -61.60 102.09
C ASP A 533 -11.76 -61.61 100.68
N ASN A 534 -12.91 -62.27 100.50
CA ASN A 534 -13.68 -62.29 99.25
C ASN A 534 -14.41 -60.95 99.02
N GLU A 535 -14.91 -60.28 100.05
CA GLU A 535 -15.33 -58.87 99.95
C GLU A 535 -14.18 -57.94 99.57
N GLN A 536 -12.97 -58.12 100.14
CA GLN A 536 -11.79 -57.34 99.79
C GLN A 536 -11.31 -57.64 98.36
N LEU A 537 -11.29 -58.91 97.96
CA LEU A 537 -10.99 -59.34 96.58
C LEU A 537 -12.04 -58.79 95.60
N SER A 538 -13.32 -58.77 95.96
CA SER A 538 -14.38 -58.20 95.12
C SER A 538 -14.21 -56.67 94.94
N ARG A 539 -13.80 -55.96 95.99
CA ARG A 539 -13.44 -54.53 95.90
C ARG A 539 -12.18 -54.32 95.06
N LEU A 540 -11.14 -55.14 95.25
CA LEU A 540 -9.93 -55.12 94.43
C LEU A 540 -10.22 -55.46 92.96
N CYS A 541 -11.14 -56.38 92.65
CA CYS A 541 -11.59 -56.65 91.29
C CYS A 541 -12.28 -55.41 90.70
N ALA A 542 -13.20 -54.77 91.42
CA ALA A 542 -13.83 -53.53 90.95
C ALA A 542 -12.83 -52.36 90.78
N GLU A 543 -11.80 -52.26 91.64
CA GLU A 543 -10.69 -51.30 91.49
C GLU A 543 -9.81 -51.64 90.27
N GLN A 544 -9.61 -52.92 89.95
CA GLN A 544 -8.87 -53.32 88.74
C GLN A 544 -9.72 -53.17 87.46
N GLU A 545 -11.02 -53.44 87.50
CA GLU A 545 -11.97 -53.21 86.39
C GLU A 545 -12.08 -51.72 86.05
N THR A 546 -12.24 -50.86 87.06
CA THR A 546 -12.25 -49.40 86.85
C THR A 546 -10.90 -48.89 86.35
N ARG A 547 -9.78 -49.42 86.87
CA ARG A 547 -8.43 -49.13 86.37
C ARG A 547 -8.20 -49.63 84.94
N LEU A 548 -8.74 -50.79 84.56
CA LEU A 548 -8.72 -51.30 83.19
C LEU A 548 -9.53 -50.39 82.27
N GLY A 549 -10.76 -50.02 82.63
CA GLY A 549 -11.57 -49.05 81.88
C GLY A 549 -10.98 -47.64 81.82
N GLU A 550 -10.07 -47.26 82.71
CA GLU A 550 -9.23 -46.06 82.57
C GLU A 550 -8.01 -46.26 81.67
N LEU A 551 -7.46 -47.47 81.57
CA LEU A 551 -6.36 -47.79 80.66
C LEU A 551 -6.86 -47.95 79.22
N GLU A 552 -8.00 -48.61 79.03
CA GLU A 552 -8.71 -48.74 77.75
C GLU A 552 -9.02 -47.37 77.16
N ARG A 553 -9.70 -46.47 77.90
CA ARG A 553 -9.93 -45.09 77.44
C ARG A 553 -8.65 -44.29 77.18
N ARG A 554 -7.54 -44.60 77.87
CA ARG A 554 -6.22 -43.99 77.57
C ARG A 554 -5.65 -44.52 76.26
N VAL A 555 -5.81 -45.81 75.97
CA VAL A 555 -5.41 -46.42 74.69
C VAL A 555 -6.31 -45.92 73.55
N GLU A 556 -7.62 -45.84 73.73
CA GLU A 556 -8.55 -45.27 72.73
C GLU A 556 -8.20 -43.83 72.39
N ASN A 557 -7.99 -42.98 73.40
CA ASN A 557 -7.53 -41.60 73.18
C ASN A 557 -6.17 -41.55 72.45
N GLN A 558 -5.19 -42.39 72.82
CA GLN A 558 -3.88 -42.43 72.15
C GLN A 558 -3.96 -42.94 70.71
N VAL A 559 -4.83 -43.91 70.42
CA VAL A 559 -5.09 -44.39 69.05
C VAL A 559 -5.71 -43.27 68.22
N GLN A 560 -6.69 -42.54 68.77
CA GLN A 560 -7.32 -41.43 68.06
C GLN A 560 -6.38 -40.23 67.89
N GLU A 561 -5.52 -39.92 68.88
CA GLU A 561 -4.45 -38.92 68.77
C GLU A 561 -3.44 -39.29 67.66
N GLU A 562 -3.02 -40.56 67.54
CA GLU A 562 -2.15 -41.00 66.44
C GLU A 562 -2.87 -41.08 65.08
N GLU A 563 -4.18 -41.33 65.03
CA GLU A 563 -4.97 -41.23 63.79
C GLU A 563 -5.10 -39.78 63.32
N ASP A 564 -5.44 -38.84 64.20
CA ASP A 564 -5.50 -37.41 63.85
C ASP A 564 -4.10 -36.87 63.53
N ARG A 565 -3.05 -37.33 64.22
CA ARG A 565 -1.65 -37.03 63.86
C ARG A 565 -1.26 -37.59 62.49
N ARG A 566 -1.77 -38.76 62.11
CA ARG A 566 -1.57 -39.33 60.76
C ARG A 566 -2.29 -38.51 59.69
N ARG A 567 -3.55 -38.15 59.91
CA ARG A 567 -4.32 -37.28 59.00
C ARG A 567 -3.64 -35.93 58.79
N MET A 568 -3.18 -35.28 59.86
CA MET A 568 -2.41 -34.03 59.75
C MET A 568 -1.10 -34.20 58.95
N LEU A 569 -0.43 -35.35 59.04
CA LEU A 569 0.77 -35.63 58.24
C LEU A 569 0.43 -35.89 56.76
N GLU A 570 -0.68 -36.58 56.47
CA GLU A 570 -1.19 -36.81 55.12
C GLU A 570 -1.62 -35.49 54.45
N ASP A 571 -2.34 -34.62 55.17
CA ASP A 571 -2.70 -33.27 54.73
C ASP A 571 -1.46 -32.42 54.47
N VAL A 572 -0.50 -32.36 55.40
CA VAL A 572 0.77 -31.63 55.22
C VAL A 572 1.59 -32.20 54.05
N GLN A 573 1.53 -33.51 53.78
CA GLN A 573 2.17 -34.11 52.62
C GLN A 573 1.45 -33.77 51.29
N SER A 574 0.11 -33.70 51.31
CA SER A 574 -0.73 -33.26 50.19
C SER A 574 -0.50 -31.79 49.85
N ASP A 575 -0.48 -30.92 50.87
CA ASP A 575 -0.14 -29.49 50.73
C ASP A 575 1.30 -29.32 50.24
N LYS A 576 2.26 -30.06 50.79
CA LYS A 576 3.65 -30.04 50.32
C LYS A 576 3.74 -30.44 48.84
N ALA A 577 3.00 -31.45 48.39
CA ALA A 577 2.95 -31.85 46.99
C ALA A 577 2.28 -30.78 46.10
N THR A 578 1.21 -30.17 46.56
CA THR A 578 0.46 -29.11 45.87
C THR A 578 1.28 -27.82 45.75
N ILE A 579 1.91 -27.39 46.85
CA ILE A 579 2.86 -26.27 46.89
C ILE A 579 4.06 -26.57 45.98
N SER A 580 4.60 -27.79 46.00
CA SER A 580 5.73 -28.16 45.11
C SER A 580 5.34 -28.05 43.63
N ARG A 581 4.15 -28.53 43.24
CA ARG A 581 3.60 -28.37 41.87
C ARG A 581 3.40 -26.89 41.51
N ALA A 582 2.83 -26.10 42.42
CA ALA A 582 2.65 -24.67 42.21
C ALA A 582 3.99 -23.92 42.10
N LEU A 583 5.01 -24.31 42.86
CA LEU A 583 6.36 -23.74 42.79
C LEU A 583 7.09 -24.13 41.50
N THR A 584 6.96 -25.37 41.01
CA THR A 584 7.52 -25.75 39.70
C THR A 584 6.83 -25.01 38.56
N GLN A 585 5.50 -24.87 38.59
CA GLN A 585 4.77 -24.04 37.61
C GLN A 585 5.17 -22.55 37.67
N ASN A 586 5.32 -21.98 38.87
CA ASN A 586 5.83 -20.61 39.02
C ASN A 586 7.30 -20.46 38.61
N ARG A 587 8.08 -21.54 38.59
CA ARG A 587 9.44 -21.56 38.05
C ARG A 587 9.40 -21.60 36.52
N THR A 588 8.70 -22.56 35.90
CA THR A 588 8.58 -22.63 34.43
C THR A 588 7.96 -21.36 33.83
N LEU A 589 7.01 -20.71 34.51
CA LEU A 589 6.46 -19.42 34.07
C LEU A 589 7.46 -18.26 34.17
N LYS A 590 8.41 -18.29 35.12
CA LYS A 590 9.51 -17.32 35.19
C LYS A 590 10.57 -17.59 34.13
N ASP A 591 10.87 -18.86 33.89
CA ASP A 591 11.85 -19.29 32.90
C ASP A 591 11.34 -18.92 31.49
N GLN A 592 10.07 -19.21 31.18
CA GLN A 592 9.37 -18.75 29.96
C GLN A 592 9.31 -17.22 29.84
N LEU A 593 9.08 -16.50 30.94
CA LEU A 593 9.10 -15.03 30.92
C LEU A 593 10.51 -14.47 30.66
N ALA A 594 11.55 -15.12 31.17
CA ALA A 594 12.94 -14.77 30.89
C ALA A 594 13.32 -15.10 29.44
N GLU A 595 12.88 -16.24 28.89
CA GLU A 595 13.02 -16.58 27.47
C GLU A 595 12.34 -15.54 26.57
N LEU A 596 11.10 -15.14 26.88
CA LEU A 596 10.38 -14.08 26.15
C LEU A 596 11.08 -12.72 26.26
N GLN A 597 11.63 -12.36 27.42
CA GLN A 597 12.40 -11.13 27.60
C GLN A 597 13.72 -11.16 26.82
N ASN A 598 14.45 -12.28 26.87
CA ASN A 598 15.68 -12.48 26.11
C ASN A 598 15.41 -12.45 24.60
N GLY A 599 14.32 -13.09 24.15
CA GLY A 599 13.84 -13.02 22.77
C GLY A 599 13.50 -11.59 22.35
N PHE A 600 12.79 -10.83 23.17
CA PHE A 600 12.50 -9.41 22.91
C PHE A 600 13.77 -8.57 22.81
N VAL A 601 14.73 -8.74 23.72
CA VAL A 601 16.02 -8.02 23.67
C VAL A 601 16.82 -8.41 22.43
N LYS A 602 16.89 -9.72 22.12
CA LYS A 602 17.57 -10.23 20.92
C LYS A 602 16.97 -9.64 19.65
N VAL A 603 15.65 -9.76 19.45
CA VAL A 603 14.94 -9.20 18.28
C VAL A 603 15.02 -7.67 18.24
N THR A 604 15.09 -6.98 19.38
CA THR A 604 15.30 -5.52 19.42
C THR A 604 16.71 -5.14 18.95
N ASN A 605 17.73 -5.91 19.37
CA ASN A 605 19.12 -5.71 18.93
C ASN A 605 19.28 -6.05 17.44
N GLU A 606 18.74 -7.19 16.98
CA GLU A 606 18.78 -7.60 15.58
C GLU A 606 18.06 -6.58 14.68
N ASN A 607 16.89 -6.07 15.08
CA ASN A 607 16.22 -4.98 14.36
C ASN A 607 17.03 -3.68 14.36
N MET A 608 17.74 -3.35 15.45
CA MET A 608 18.64 -2.19 15.51
C MET A 608 19.84 -2.36 14.57
N GLU A 609 20.47 -3.54 14.56
CA GLU A 609 21.60 -3.86 13.70
C GLU A 609 21.21 -3.89 12.22
N LEU A 610 20.09 -4.52 11.86
CA LEU A 610 19.51 -4.48 10.52
C LEU A 610 19.14 -3.05 10.09
N THR A 611 18.54 -2.26 10.99
CA THR A 611 18.23 -0.84 10.71
C THR A 611 19.49 -0.03 10.44
N ASN A 612 20.56 -0.24 11.23
CA ASN A 612 21.85 0.42 11.01
C ASN A 612 22.51 -0.01 9.70
N ALA A 613 22.47 -1.31 9.37
CA ALA A 613 22.99 -1.86 8.12
C ALA A 613 22.24 -1.28 6.90
N ILE A 614 20.91 -1.24 6.94
CA ILE A 614 20.08 -0.62 5.89
C ILE A 614 20.41 0.88 5.75
N GLN A 615 20.67 1.58 6.86
CA GLN A 615 21.08 2.99 6.81
C GLN A 615 22.49 3.18 6.23
N SER A 616 23.46 2.30 6.51
CA SER A 616 24.79 2.36 5.89
C SER A 616 24.74 2.02 4.41
N GLU A 617 24.00 0.98 4.00
CA GLU A 617 23.83 0.64 2.58
C GLU A 617 23.13 1.76 1.81
N LEU A 618 22.11 2.39 2.41
CA LEU A 618 21.43 3.54 1.82
C LEU A 618 22.33 4.80 1.77
N HIS A 619 23.34 4.91 2.63
CA HIS A 619 24.40 5.93 2.53
C HIS A 619 25.39 5.59 1.40
N VAL A 620 25.88 4.35 1.33
CA VAL A 620 26.78 3.89 0.25
C VAL A 620 26.11 4.05 -1.12
N LYS A 621 24.84 3.69 -1.26
CA LYS A 621 24.05 3.89 -2.50
C LYS A 621 23.93 5.37 -2.89
N LYS A 622 23.80 6.29 -1.93
CA LYS A 622 23.81 7.74 -2.19
C LYS A 622 25.18 8.25 -2.62
N GLU A 623 26.25 7.76 -2.00
CA GLU A 623 27.63 8.12 -2.34
C GLU A 623 28.04 7.57 -3.72
N LEU A 624 27.63 6.34 -4.07
CA LEU A 624 27.80 5.80 -5.42
C LEU A 624 27.00 6.59 -6.46
N ALA A 625 25.74 6.95 -6.15
CA ALA A 625 24.95 7.80 -7.05
C ALA A 625 25.57 9.19 -7.25
N ARG A 626 26.14 9.80 -6.20
CA ARG A 626 26.89 11.06 -6.27
C ARG A 626 28.10 10.92 -7.22
N ARG A 627 28.94 9.91 -6.99
CA ARG A 627 30.12 9.65 -7.83
C ARG A 627 29.78 9.33 -9.29
N MET A 628 28.67 8.63 -9.55
CA MET A 628 28.21 8.42 -10.92
C MET A 628 27.72 9.72 -11.59
N GLY A 629 27.10 10.63 -10.82
CA GLY A 629 26.77 11.98 -11.32
C GLY A 629 28.02 12.78 -11.65
N GLU A 630 28.98 12.83 -10.74
CA GLU A 630 30.26 13.54 -10.91
C GLU A 630 31.05 13.00 -12.12
N LEU A 631 31.16 11.67 -12.28
CA LEU A 631 31.78 11.06 -13.46
C LEU A 631 30.98 11.30 -14.76
N GLN A 632 29.66 11.46 -14.70
CA GLN A 632 28.85 11.82 -15.87
C GLN A 632 29.03 13.29 -16.26
N GLU A 633 29.17 14.19 -15.29
CA GLU A 633 29.46 15.61 -15.49
C GLU A 633 30.89 15.82 -16.03
N GLU A 634 31.89 15.15 -15.45
CA GLU A 634 33.26 15.13 -15.97
C GLU A 634 33.30 14.61 -17.43
N LEU A 635 32.62 13.49 -17.72
CA LEU A 635 32.51 12.96 -19.08
C LEU A 635 31.73 13.86 -20.05
N HIS A 636 30.84 14.72 -19.56
CA HIS A 636 30.13 15.70 -20.38
C HIS A 636 31.03 16.90 -20.69
N ASN A 637 31.69 17.45 -19.66
CA ASN A 637 32.60 18.59 -19.74
C ASN A 637 33.82 18.26 -20.62
N ILE A 638 34.42 17.06 -20.48
CA ILE A 638 35.50 16.59 -21.36
C ILE A 638 35.04 16.47 -22.82
N LYS A 639 33.79 16.06 -23.09
CA LYS A 639 33.24 16.02 -24.45
C LYS A 639 33.01 17.42 -25.02
N GLU A 640 32.47 18.35 -24.23
CA GLU A 640 32.28 19.74 -24.64
C GLU A 640 33.63 20.41 -24.97
N GLN A 641 34.64 20.25 -24.10
CA GLN A 641 36.00 20.72 -24.36
C GLN A 641 36.62 20.09 -25.62
N LEU A 642 36.42 18.78 -25.84
CA LEU A 642 36.88 18.09 -27.04
C LEU A 642 36.17 18.59 -28.30
N GLU A 643 34.88 18.88 -28.24
CA GLU A 643 34.10 19.40 -29.36
C GLU A 643 34.49 20.86 -29.69
N VAL A 644 34.68 21.71 -28.68
CA VAL A 644 35.26 23.05 -28.86
C VAL A 644 36.66 22.97 -29.49
N LYS A 645 37.53 22.07 -29.02
CA LYS A 645 38.87 21.87 -29.61
C LYS A 645 38.82 21.30 -31.03
N SER A 646 37.82 20.49 -31.36
CA SER A 646 37.55 20.03 -32.73
C SER A 646 37.16 21.21 -33.63
N GLN A 647 36.26 22.09 -33.17
CA GLN A 647 35.85 23.29 -33.89
C GLN A 647 37.01 24.29 -34.08
N GLU A 648 37.83 24.52 -33.05
CA GLU A 648 39.07 25.30 -33.17
C GLU A 648 40.02 24.71 -34.23
N SER A 649 40.23 23.39 -34.21
CA SER A 649 41.11 22.69 -35.15
C SER A 649 40.60 22.80 -36.59
N GLN A 650 39.29 22.64 -36.80
CA GLN A 650 38.64 22.84 -38.11
C GLN A 650 38.78 24.29 -38.60
N GLY A 651 38.62 25.29 -37.72
CA GLY A 651 38.84 26.69 -38.03
C GLY A 651 40.29 27.00 -38.46
N LEU A 652 41.27 26.43 -37.76
CA LEU A 652 42.69 26.56 -38.12
C LEU A 652 43.03 25.85 -39.43
N LEU A 653 42.41 24.70 -39.73
CA LEU A 653 42.56 24.01 -41.02
C LEU A 653 41.99 24.85 -42.16
N ALA A 654 40.80 25.43 -42.01
CA ALA A 654 40.20 26.31 -43.01
C ALA A 654 41.05 27.57 -43.27
N GLN A 655 41.61 28.19 -42.22
CA GLN A 655 42.55 29.31 -42.36
C GLN A 655 43.83 28.90 -43.10
N ARG A 656 44.38 27.72 -42.80
CA ARG A 656 45.54 27.16 -43.51
C ARG A 656 45.24 26.93 -44.99
N GLU A 657 44.08 26.38 -45.32
CA GLU A 657 43.65 26.16 -46.71
C GLU A 657 43.48 27.48 -47.48
N GLN A 658 42.89 28.51 -46.84
CA GLN A 658 42.80 29.85 -47.42
C GLN A 658 44.18 30.47 -47.71
N LEU A 659 45.14 30.33 -46.79
CA LEU A 659 46.52 30.80 -46.99
C LEU A 659 47.23 30.03 -48.12
N VAL A 660 47.03 28.71 -48.22
CA VAL A 660 47.55 27.90 -49.33
C VAL A 660 46.95 28.33 -50.66
N ALA A 661 45.64 28.61 -50.73
CA ALA A 661 44.98 29.11 -51.94
C ALA A 661 45.54 30.48 -52.37
N HIS A 662 45.76 31.42 -51.44
CA HIS A 662 46.39 32.71 -51.76
C HIS A 662 47.85 32.55 -52.23
N LEU A 663 48.63 31.66 -51.61
CA LEU A 663 49.99 31.35 -52.07
C LEU A 663 50.01 30.72 -53.47
N GLN A 664 49.06 29.83 -53.78
CA GLN A 664 48.90 29.26 -55.12
C GLN A 664 48.56 30.34 -56.15
N GLN A 665 47.59 31.23 -55.86
CA GLN A 665 47.26 32.38 -56.71
C GLN A 665 48.49 33.27 -56.98
N TYR A 666 49.28 33.57 -55.94
CA TYR A 666 50.49 34.38 -56.07
C TYR A 666 51.55 33.69 -56.94
N SER A 667 51.78 32.39 -56.74
CA SER A 667 52.72 31.60 -57.55
C SER A 667 52.32 31.52 -59.02
N ALA A 668 51.03 31.34 -59.31
CA ALA A 668 50.51 31.33 -60.68
C ALA A 668 50.67 32.70 -61.36
N GLY A 669 50.39 33.80 -60.65
CA GLY A 669 50.62 35.16 -61.16
C GLY A 669 52.09 35.45 -61.47
N TYR A 670 53.00 34.99 -60.60
CA TYR A 670 54.45 35.09 -60.84
C TYR A 670 54.91 34.27 -62.06
N GLN A 671 54.37 33.06 -62.24
CA GLN A 671 54.72 32.21 -63.37
C GLN A 671 54.18 32.77 -64.70
N ALA A 672 52.97 33.36 -64.69
CA ALA A 672 52.44 34.10 -65.83
C ALA A 672 53.35 35.29 -66.20
N LEU A 673 53.67 36.17 -65.24
CA LEU A 673 54.53 37.33 -65.46
C LEU A 673 55.95 36.95 -65.93
N ALA A 674 56.48 35.83 -65.45
CA ALA A 674 57.75 35.29 -65.92
C ALA A 674 57.68 34.88 -67.41
N SER A 675 56.59 34.18 -67.80
CA SER A 675 56.38 33.77 -69.19
C SER A 675 56.14 34.96 -70.14
N GLU A 676 55.40 35.99 -69.72
CA GLU A 676 55.22 37.24 -70.48
C GLU A 676 56.57 37.95 -70.70
N ARG A 677 57.41 38.01 -69.65
CA ARG A 677 58.75 38.61 -69.74
C ARG A 677 59.66 37.82 -70.68
N GLU A 678 59.59 36.49 -70.68
CA GLU A 678 60.34 35.64 -71.59
C GLU A 678 59.86 35.78 -73.04
N GLN A 679 58.54 35.88 -73.26
CA GLN A 679 57.96 36.16 -74.58
C GLN A 679 58.38 37.54 -75.10
N LEU A 680 58.35 38.58 -74.27
CA LEU A 680 58.82 39.92 -74.60
C LEU A 680 60.32 39.94 -74.94
N HIS A 681 61.13 39.15 -74.22
CA HIS A 681 62.56 39.02 -74.51
C HIS A 681 62.83 38.33 -75.86
N HIS A 682 62.04 37.32 -76.23
CA HIS A 682 62.11 36.70 -77.56
C HIS A 682 61.70 37.70 -78.66
N GLN A 683 60.63 38.47 -78.46
CA GLN A 683 60.21 39.53 -79.40
C GLN A 683 61.30 40.59 -79.58
N TYR A 684 61.93 41.03 -78.49
CA TYR A 684 63.05 41.99 -78.54
C TYR A 684 64.26 41.41 -79.29
N LEU A 685 64.64 40.15 -79.02
CA LEU A 685 65.75 39.50 -79.72
C LEU A 685 65.47 39.35 -81.23
N GLN A 686 64.22 39.01 -81.60
CA GLN A 686 63.78 38.96 -83.00
C GLN A 686 63.82 40.36 -83.64
N GLN A 687 63.43 41.42 -82.93
CA GLN A 687 63.52 42.79 -83.41
C GLN A 687 64.97 43.23 -83.64
N VAL A 688 65.90 42.87 -82.76
CA VAL A 688 67.34 43.12 -82.95
C VAL A 688 67.86 42.38 -84.18
N GLN A 689 67.53 41.10 -84.36
CA GLN A 689 67.95 40.33 -85.56
C GLN A 689 67.40 40.91 -86.88
N LEU A 690 66.20 41.49 -86.87
CA LEU A 690 65.63 42.18 -88.02
C LEU A 690 66.30 43.53 -88.27
N MET A 691 66.66 44.26 -87.22
CA MET A 691 67.39 45.53 -87.29
C MET A 691 68.83 45.34 -87.78
N ASP A 692 69.54 44.31 -87.29
CA ASP A 692 70.90 43.96 -87.74
C ASP A 692 70.90 43.57 -89.23
N ARG A 693 69.87 42.83 -89.69
CA ARG A 693 69.68 42.52 -91.12
C ARG A 693 69.44 43.79 -91.94
N LEU A 694 68.49 44.63 -91.54
CA LEU A 694 68.20 45.88 -92.25
C LEU A 694 69.42 46.82 -92.29
N HIS A 695 70.23 46.86 -91.23
CA HIS A 695 71.46 47.64 -91.23
C HIS A 695 72.56 47.01 -92.12
N HIS A 696 72.61 45.68 -92.24
CA HIS A 696 73.45 45.01 -93.23
C HIS A 696 73.02 45.36 -94.65
N ASP A 697 71.71 45.27 -94.95
CA ASP A 697 71.13 45.61 -96.25
C ASP A 697 71.38 47.10 -96.61
N GLU A 698 71.20 48.03 -95.65
CA GLU A 698 71.58 49.45 -95.81
C GLU A 698 73.08 49.64 -96.07
N SER A 699 73.93 48.89 -95.37
CA SER A 699 75.40 49.00 -95.52
C SER A 699 75.87 48.48 -96.88
N GLN A 700 75.27 47.39 -97.37
CA GLN A 700 75.52 46.85 -98.70
C GLN A 700 75.05 47.83 -99.77
N GLY A 701 73.82 48.34 -99.66
CA GLY A 701 73.29 49.34 -100.59
C GLY A 701 74.13 50.63 -100.66
N ARG A 702 74.71 51.07 -99.53
CA ARG A 702 75.69 52.18 -99.50
C ARG A 702 76.97 51.85 -100.25
N VAL A 703 77.53 50.65 -100.09
CA VAL A 703 78.75 50.21 -100.79
C VAL A 703 78.51 50.08 -102.29
N GLU A 704 77.36 49.54 -102.71
CA GLU A 704 76.96 49.47 -104.12
C GLU A 704 76.78 50.87 -104.74
N LEU A 705 76.24 51.82 -103.97
CA LEU A 705 76.10 53.23 -104.37
C LEU A 705 77.46 53.95 -104.41
N GLU A 706 78.39 53.66 -103.49
CA GLU A 706 79.76 54.18 -103.52
C GLU A 706 80.57 53.63 -104.70
N ILE A 707 80.43 52.33 -105.01
CA ILE A 707 81.06 51.71 -106.18
C ILE A 707 80.54 52.35 -107.48
N SER A 708 79.23 52.49 -107.62
CA SER A 708 78.64 53.11 -108.82
C SER A 708 78.92 54.62 -108.91
N HIS A 709 79.04 55.34 -107.79
CA HIS A 709 79.54 56.72 -107.79
C HIS A 709 81.03 56.80 -108.15
N SER A 710 81.87 55.86 -107.70
CA SER A 710 83.28 55.78 -108.11
C SER A 710 83.43 55.49 -109.60
N GLN A 711 82.61 54.61 -110.16
CA GLN A 711 82.54 54.35 -111.60
C GLN A 711 82.06 55.59 -112.37
N LEU A 712 81.05 56.32 -111.86
CA LEU A 712 80.61 57.59 -112.45
C LEU A 712 81.72 58.64 -112.42
N ASN A 713 82.48 58.76 -111.33
CA ASN A 713 83.58 59.71 -111.20
C ASN A 713 84.74 59.33 -112.14
N GLN A 714 85.08 58.05 -112.28
CA GLN A 714 86.05 57.59 -113.28
C GLN A 714 85.59 57.88 -114.71
N ALA A 715 84.29 57.70 -115.01
CA ALA A 715 83.71 58.08 -116.29
C ALA A 715 83.72 59.60 -116.51
N GLN A 716 83.51 60.40 -115.46
CA GLN A 716 83.63 61.87 -115.51
C GLN A 716 85.09 62.32 -115.67
N GLU A 717 86.07 61.70 -115.01
CA GLU A 717 87.49 61.99 -115.21
C GLU A 717 87.94 61.64 -116.64
N GLN A 718 87.46 60.53 -117.19
CA GLN A 718 87.66 60.17 -118.60
C GLN A 718 86.95 61.15 -119.54
N LEU A 719 85.74 61.60 -119.22
CA LEU A 719 85.02 62.61 -120.01
C LEU A 719 85.70 63.98 -119.92
N GLU A 720 86.23 64.37 -118.77
CA GLU A 720 87.02 65.59 -118.61
C GLU A 720 88.38 65.49 -119.31
N LEU A 721 89.02 64.33 -119.31
CA LEU A 721 90.23 64.10 -120.12
C LEU A 721 89.89 64.29 -121.58
N LEU A 722 88.85 63.61 -122.07
CA LEU A 722 88.35 63.78 -123.44
C LEU A 722 87.91 65.23 -123.73
N VAL A 723 87.34 65.96 -122.78
CA VAL A 723 86.98 67.38 -122.95
C VAL A 723 88.23 68.27 -122.95
N ARG A 724 89.23 68.03 -122.11
CA ARG A 724 90.51 68.75 -122.10
C ARG A 724 91.31 68.46 -123.37
N ASP A 725 91.32 67.22 -123.84
CA ASP A 725 91.87 66.82 -125.14
C ASP A 725 91.06 67.45 -126.28
N ASN A 726 89.74 67.56 -126.16
CA ASN A 726 88.90 68.24 -127.15
C ASN A 726 89.07 69.77 -127.09
N GLU A 727 89.42 70.36 -125.94
CA GLU A 727 89.75 71.78 -125.79
C GLU A 727 91.18 72.09 -126.26
N GLN A 728 92.13 71.18 -126.07
CA GLN A 728 93.47 71.21 -126.67
C GLN A 728 93.37 71.05 -128.19
N LEU A 729 92.64 70.06 -128.69
CA LEU A 729 92.31 69.95 -130.11
C LEU A 729 91.58 71.19 -130.60
N LYS A 730 90.65 71.79 -129.84
CA LYS A 730 90.07 73.11 -130.19
C LYS A 730 91.04 74.28 -130.02
N SER A 731 92.15 74.19 -129.29
CA SER A 731 93.17 75.26 -129.22
C SER A 731 94.16 75.12 -130.36
N GLU A 732 94.66 73.91 -130.64
CA GLU A 732 95.43 73.57 -131.84
C GLU A 732 94.62 73.89 -133.10
N VAL A 733 93.35 73.49 -133.16
CA VAL A 733 92.44 73.83 -134.26
C VAL A 733 92.09 75.32 -134.26
N ARG A 734 92.12 76.08 -133.15
CA ARG A 734 92.01 77.57 -133.22
C ARG A 734 93.30 78.22 -133.74
N GLU A 735 94.46 77.69 -133.35
CA GLU A 735 95.78 78.14 -133.79
C GLU A 735 95.97 77.83 -135.29
N LEU A 736 95.45 76.70 -135.76
CA LEU A 736 95.38 76.30 -137.17
C LEU A 736 94.21 76.94 -137.95
N LEU A 737 93.06 77.27 -137.34
CA LEU A 737 91.92 77.97 -137.99
C LEU A 737 92.18 79.46 -138.19
N ASN A 738 93.06 80.08 -137.38
CA ASN A 738 93.66 81.36 -137.73
C ASN A 738 94.52 81.28 -139.01
N SER A 739 94.76 80.06 -139.51
CA SER A 739 95.20 79.73 -140.87
C SER A 739 94.19 78.83 -141.64
N SER A 740 92.88 79.14 -141.55
CA SER A 740 91.76 78.74 -142.45
C SER A 740 90.64 77.82 -141.92
N ALA A 741 89.58 78.46 -141.38
CA ALA A 741 88.15 78.25 -141.69
C ALA A 741 87.38 76.89 -141.49
N LEU A 742 86.08 77.06 -141.16
CA LEU A 742 84.92 76.12 -141.26
C LEU A 742 84.60 75.10 -140.12
N ALA A 743 83.60 75.49 -139.31
CA ALA A 743 82.26 74.87 -139.18
C ALA A 743 82.00 73.52 -138.43
N SER A 744 81.19 73.65 -137.35
CA SER A 744 79.93 72.92 -137.04
C SER A 744 79.87 71.46 -136.54
N SER A 745 78.88 71.22 -135.64
CA SER A 745 78.12 69.95 -135.39
C SER A 745 78.88 68.76 -134.73
N SER A 746 78.27 67.73 -134.11
CA SER A 746 76.85 67.39 -133.76
C SER A 746 76.76 66.11 -132.89
N LEU A 747 75.74 66.00 -132.01
CA LEU A 747 75.09 64.75 -131.50
C LEU A 747 76.03 63.68 -130.83
N ASP A 748 75.62 62.51 -130.29
CA ASP A 748 74.36 61.75 -130.36
C ASP A 748 74.02 60.88 -129.09
N HIS A 749 72.91 60.12 -129.16
CA HIS A 749 72.14 59.39 -128.11
C HIS A 749 72.65 57.97 -127.70
N GLY A 750 71.96 57.36 -126.71
CA GLY A 750 71.85 55.89 -126.45
C GLY A 750 71.96 55.55 -124.95
N GLU A 751 70.93 55.15 -124.17
CA GLU A 751 69.98 54.00 -124.23
C GLU A 751 70.52 52.62 -123.80
N GLY A 752 69.89 52.00 -122.79
CA GLY A 752 69.47 50.58 -122.88
C GLY A 752 69.80 49.56 -121.75
N ARG A 753 68.73 49.02 -121.12
CA ARG A 753 68.48 47.57 -120.78
C ARG A 753 69.34 46.89 -119.67
N GLU A 754 68.98 45.75 -119.03
CA GLU A 754 67.71 45.07 -118.60
C GLU A 754 68.05 43.84 -117.68
N SER A 755 67.29 43.61 -116.58
CA SER A 755 66.91 42.27 -116.02
C SER A 755 68.01 41.29 -115.48
N PRO A 756 67.74 40.05 -114.95
CA PRO A 756 66.59 39.41 -114.24
C PRO A 756 66.96 38.52 -112.98
N GLN A 757 66.03 37.64 -112.53
CA GLN A 757 66.14 36.41 -111.67
C GLN A 757 65.86 36.55 -110.13
N GLN A 758 65.06 35.73 -109.40
CA GLN A 758 64.61 34.28 -109.38
C GLN A 758 65.52 33.37 -108.52
N GLU A 759 65.13 32.38 -107.69
CA GLU A 759 63.90 31.62 -107.26
C GLU A 759 64.27 30.80 -105.95
N ASP A 760 63.48 30.07 -105.14
CA ASP A 760 62.04 29.86 -104.79
C ASP A 760 61.95 28.97 -103.48
N SER A 761 60.83 28.93 -102.70
CA SER A 761 60.43 27.80 -101.80
C SER A 761 59.07 27.93 -101.05
N ILE A 762 58.45 26.78 -100.71
CA ILE A 762 57.03 26.62 -100.34
C ILE A 762 56.80 26.09 -98.90
N SER A 763 55.74 26.56 -98.20
CA SER A 763 54.61 25.73 -97.68
C SER A 763 53.61 26.50 -96.78
N ALA A 764 52.33 26.12 -96.91
CA ALA A 764 51.24 26.30 -95.94
C ALA A 764 50.79 27.73 -95.58
N SER A 765 50.25 28.45 -96.57
CA SER A 765 49.22 29.48 -96.34
C SER A 765 47.96 29.18 -97.17
N ILE A 766 46.84 29.81 -96.80
CA ILE A 766 45.61 29.80 -97.61
C ILE A 766 45.94 30.43 -98.96
N ILE A 767 45.74 29.68 -100.05
CA ILE A 767 45.93 30.20 -101.41
C ILE A 767 44.81 31.17 -101.72
N ILE A 768 45.12 32.46 -101.72
CA ILE A 768 44.24 33.52 -102.21
C ILE A 768 44.36 33.53 -103.75
N PRO A 769 43.26 33.37 -104.51
CA PRO A 769 43.28 33.58 -105.96
C PRO A 769 43.75 34.99 -106.30
N GLU A 770 44.71 35.13 -107.22
CA GLU A 770 45.35 36.42 -107.51
C GLU A 770 44.41 37.41 -108.22
N ASP A 771 43.43 36.90 -108.98
CA ASP A 771 42.36 37.67 -109.62
C ASP A 771 40.98 37.31 -109.03
N PHE A 772 40.24 38.32 -108.56
CA PHE A 772 38.80 38.24 -108.30
C PHE A 772 38.08 39.14 -109.32
N GLU A 773 37.23 38.58 -110.19
CA GLU A 773 36.53 39.37 -111.22
C GLU A 773 35.53 40.37 -110.62
N ASN A 774 35.10 40.15 -109.36
CA ASN A 774 34.23 41.09 -108.65
C ASN A 774 34.50 41.14 -107.14
N GLN A 775 34.36 42.32 -106.53
CA GLN A 775 34.56 42.54 -105.07
C GLN A 775 33.72 41.58 -104.21
N LYS A 776 32.54 41.19 -104.71
CA LYS A 776 31.61 40.27 -104.04
C LYS A 776 32.14 38.83 -103.91
N GLU A 777 33.03 38.41 -104.81
CA GLU A 777 33.65 37.07 -104.80
C GLU A 777 34.80 37.04 -103.80
N MET A 778 35.62 38.10 -103.74
CA MET A 778 36.61 38.29 -102.69
C MET A 778 35.96 38.27 -101.29
N GLU A 779 34.82 38.95 -101.10
CA GLU A 779 34.06 38.88 -99.85
C GLU A 779 33.53 37.47 -99.54
N GLN A 780 33.08 36.71 -100.55
CA GLN A 780 32.64 35.32 -100.35
C GLN A 780 33.81 34.40 -99.99
N PHE A 781 34.98 34.57 -100.62
CA PHE A 781 36.19 33.83 -100.29
C PHE A 781 36.65 34.12 -98.86
N ILE A 782 36.74 35.39 -98.46
CA ILE A 782 37.14 35.78 -97.10
C ILE A 782 36.15 35.25 -96.05
N ARG A 783 34.83 35.34 -96.32
CA ARG A 783 33.80 34.77 -95.42
C ARG A 783 33.88 33.24 -95.35
N GLY A 784 34.19 32.56 -96.45
CA GLY A 784 34.40 31.11 -96.49
C GLY A 784 35.65 30.66 -95.73
N ALA A 785 36.78 31.33 -95.94
CA ALA A 785 38.03 31.07 -95.23
C ALA A 785 37.89 31.32 -93.72
N LEU A 786 37.23 32.41 -93.31
CA LEU A 786 36.88 32.66 -91.91
C LEU A 786 35.98 31.56 -91.36
N ALA A 787 34.88 31.21 -92.03
CA ALA A 787 33.98 30.15 -91.58
C ALA A 787 34.66 28.78 -91.45
N GLN A 788 35.66 28.48 -92.29
CA GLN A 788 36.49 27.28 -92.15
C GLN A 788 37.39 27.35 -90.90
N VAL A 789 38.11 28.46 -90.69
CA VAL A 789 38.97 28.63 -89.49
C VAL A 789 38.13 28.64 -88.21
N GLU A 790 36.91 29.19 -88.23
CA GLU A 790 35.97 29.11 -87.12
C GLU A 790 35.45 27.68 -86.88
N ALA A 791 35.19 26.91 -87.94
CA ALA A 791 34.82 25.50 -87.82
C ALA A 791 35.98 24.65 -87.27
N GLU A 792 37.22 24.90 -87.70
CA GLU A 792 38.43 24.22 -87.19
C GLU A 792 38.68 24.57 -85.71
N ARG A 793 38.49 25.85 -85.32
CA ARG A 793 38.49 26.29 -83.91
C ARG A 793 37.44 25.56 -83.08
N ASP A 794 36.21 25.45 -83.59
CA ASP A 794 35.10 24.88 -82.84
C ASP A 794 35.12 23.33 -82.83
N GLU A 795 35.79 22.71 -83.80
CA GLU A 795 36.20 21.30 -83.78
C GLU A 795 37.26 21.06 -82.69
N ALA A 796 38.34 21.84 -82.65
CA ALA A 796 39.36 21.75 -81.60
C ALA A 796 38.78 22.01 -80.20
N ARG A 797 37.82 22.94 -80.09
CA ARG A 797 37.09 23.23 -78.84
C ARG A 797 36.25 22.04 -78.39
N ARG A 798 35.52 21.38 -79.31
CA ARG A 798 34.78 20.14 -79.02
C ARG A 798 35.70 18.98 -78.63
N GLN A 799 36.84 18.82 -79.28
CA GLN A 799 37.83 17.80 -78.92
C GLN A 799 38.38 18.02 -77.51
N LEU A 800 38.64 19.27 -77.11
CA LEU A 800 39.09 19.59 -75.75
C LEU A 800 37.99 19.41 -74.69
N GLU A 801 36.72 19.66 -75.02
CA GLU A 801 35.57 19.36 -74.16
C GLU A 801 35.32 17.83 -74.05
N GLU A 802 35.55 17.07 -75.12
CA GLU A 802 35.49 15.60 -75.17
C GLU A 802 36.63 14.97 -74.33
N GLU A 803 37.87 15.43 -74.49
CA GLU A 803 39.02 15.04 -73.64
C GLU A 803 38.74 15.33 -72.16
N HIS A 804 38.22 16.51 -71.83
CA HIS A 804 37.87 16.86 -70.45
C HIS A 804 36.71 15.99 -69.92
N ARG A 805 35.73 15.63 -70.76
CA ARG A 805 34.64 14.69 -70.44
C ARG A 805 35.18 13.27 -70.17
N LEU A 806 36.11 12.79 -71.00
CA LEU A 806 36.75 11.48 -70.86
C LEU A 806 37.66 11.43 -69.63
N HIS A 807 38.44 12.49 -69.36
CA HIS A 807 39.28 12.58 -68.17
C HIS A 807 38.43 12.63 -66.88
N LEU A 808 37.32 13.38 -66.88
CA LEU A 808 36.40 13.41 -65.75
C LEU A 808 35.70 12.05 -65.54
N ALA A 809 35.31 11.36 -66.61
CA ALA A 809 34.77 10.00 -66.55
C ALA A 809 35.81 8.99 -66.00
N ALA A 810 37.05 9.04 -66.49
CA ALA A 810 38.15 8.21 -65.97
C ALA A 810 38.44 8.49 -64.49
N ARG A 811 38.40 9.75 -64.05
CA ARG A 811 38.56 10.12 -62.63
C ARG A 811 37.39 9.62 -61.78
N TYR A 812 36.16 9.63 -62.32
CA TYR A 812 35.00 9.04 -61.65
C TYR A 812 35.10 7.51 -61.57
N GLN A 813 35.57 6.86 -62.63
CA GLN A 813 35.78 5.41 -62.69
C GLN A 813 36.91 4.96 -61.74
N ALA A 814 37.97 5.75 -61.61
CA ALA A 814 39.03 5.54 -60.59
C ALA A 814 38.50 5.74 -59.15
N ALA A 815 37.63 6.73 -58.91
CA ALA A 815 36.99 6.91 -57.61
C ALA A 815 35.99 5.78 -57.28
N VAL A 816 35.31 5.22 -58.28
CA VAL A 816 34.47 4.02 -58.15
C VAL A 816 35.33 2.77 -57.91
N ALA A 817 36.48 2.63 -58.58
CA ALA A 817 37.43 1.56 -58.33
C ALA A 817 37.99 1.62 -56.89
N LEU A 818 38.39 2.80 -56.40
CA LEU A 818 38.80 3.01 -55.01
C LEU A 818 37.67 2.72 -54.00
N ARG A 819 36.41 3.01 -54.35
CA ARG A 819 35.25 2.59 -53.53
C ARG A 819 35.03 1.09 -53.53
N LEU A 820 35.18 0.43 -54.68
CA LEU A 820 35.13 -1.03 -54.78
C LEU A 820 36.30 -1.67 -54.03
N GLU A 821 37.48 -1.06 -54.03
CA GLU A 821 38.65 -1.54 -53.29
C GLU A 821 38.48 -1.35 -51.77
N GLN A 822 37.91 -0.21 -51.33
CA GLN A 822 37.45 -0.04 -49.95
C GLN A 822 36.33 -1.03 -49.57
N GLN A 823 35.40 -1.34 -50.48
CA GLN A 823 34.36 -2.35 -50.23
C GLN A 823 34.94 -3.77 -50.16
N HIS A 824 35.96 -4.12 -50.97
CA HIS A 824 36.67 -5.40 -50.83
C HIS A 824 37.52 -5.46 -49.55
N GLN A 825 37.94 -4.32 -48.99
CA GLN A 825 38.58 -4.25 -47.68
C GLN A 825 37.56 -4.36 -46.53
N SER A 826 36.35 -3.81 -46.65
CA SER A 826 35.29 -3.98 -45.64
C SER A 826 34.61 -5.36 -45.69
N HIS A 827 34.40 -5.94 -46.88
CA HIS A 827 33.92 -7.33 -47.05
C HIS A 827 34.98 -8.39 -46.66
N LYS A 828 36.18 -7.97 -46.24
CA LYS A 828 37.15 -8.84 -45.56
C LYS A 828 37.03 -8.82 -44.02
N ALA A 829 36.08 -8.06 -43.49
CA ALA A 829 35.87 -7.88 -42.05
C ALA A 829 34.49 -8.32 -41.55
N ASP A 830 33.43 -8.25 -42.37
CA ASP A 830 32.08 -8.69 -41.98
C ASP A 830 31.31 -9.40 -43.11
N HIS A 831 30.65 -10.49 -42.71
CA HIS A 831 29.62 -11.30 -43.41
C HIS A 831 29.91 -11.92 -44.79
N ASP A 832 29.87 -13.27 -44.79
CA ASP A 832 28.76 -14.05 -45.38
C ASP A 832 28.40 -15.19 -44.41
N GLN A 833 27.25 -15.86 -44.53
CA GLN A 833 25.88 -15.50 -44.15
C GLN A 833 25.05 -16.80 -44.14
N HIS A 834 24.10 -16.95 -43.21
CA HIS A 834 22.89 -17.77 -43.42
C HIS A 834 21.98 -17.00 -44.41
N ASP A 835 21.17 -17.56 -45.32
CA ASP A 835 20.81 -18.95 -45.69
C ASP A 835 20.51 -18.95 -47.25
N HIS A 836 19.67 -19.73 -47.96
CA HIS A 836 18.59 -20.65 -47.61
C HIS A 836 18.31 -21.76 -48.66
N ALA A 837 18.34 -23.02 -48.19
CA ALA A 837 17.49 -24.16 -48.57
C ALA A 837 17.38 -24.74 -50.01
N HIS A 838 17.39 -26.09 -50.07
CA HIS A 838 16.94 -27.03 -51.14
C HIS A 838 17.83 -27.12 -52.42
N ALA A 839 18.04 -28.30 -53.06
CA ALA A 839 17.40 -29.62 -52.93
C ALA A 839 18.37 -30.82 -53.20
N HIS A 840 17.82 -32.05 -53.13
CA HIS A 840 18.38 -33.36 -53.57
C HIS A 840 18.82 -33.36 -55.08
N ASP A 841 19.63 -34.30 -55.62
CA ASP A 841 20.04 -35.63 -55.15
C ASP A 841 21.32 -36.24 -55.83
N GLN A 842 21.84 -37.34 -55.25
CA GLN A 842 22.53 -38.51 -55.86
C GLN A 842 23.85 -38.44 -56.71
N HIS A 843 24.85 -39.22 -56.24
CA HIS A 843 25.79 -40.16 -56.93
C HIS A 843 26.63 -39.74 -58.18
N ALA A 844 27.87 -40.20 -58.44
CA ALA A 844 28.95 -40.97 -57.80
C ALA A 844 30.02 -41.28 -58.90
N HIS A 845 31.33 -41.36 -58.55
CA HIS A 845 32.47 -41.80 -59.40
C HIS A 845 32.78 -40.94 -60.66
N CYS A 846 33.97 -40.96 -61.29
CA CYS A 846 35.15 -41.85 -61.18
C CYS A 846 36.48 -41.05 -61.10
N ASP A 847 37.62 -41.76 -61.12
CA ASP A 847 39.00 -41.25 -61.00
C ASP A 847 39.49 -40.41 -62.20
N HIS A 848 40.43 -39.48 -61.95
CA HIS A 848 41.73 -39.43 -62.65
C HIS A 848 42.72 -38.46 -61.99
N ASP A 849 44.00 -38.84 -61.90
CA ASP A 849 45.11 -37.96 -61.53
C ASP A 849 45.42 -36.91 -62.62
N HIS A 850 45.49 -35.63 -62.27
CA HIS A 850 46.56 -34.72 -62.71
C HIS A 850 46.54 -33.36 -61.97
N ASP A 851 47.72 -32.99 -61.44
CA ASP A 851 48.29 -31.64 -61.21
C ASP A 851 47.52 -30.47 -60.53
N HIS A 852 48.34 -29.58 -59.96
CA HIS A 852 48.06 -28.21 -59.47
C HIS A 852 47.40 -28.00 -58.09
N SER A 853 48.30 -27.74 -57.12
CA SER A 853 48.27 -26.66 -56.11
C SER A 853 47.01 -26.25 -55.34
N GLU A 854 47.20 -26.22 -54.01
CA GLU A 854 46.79 -25.14 -53.07
C GLU A 854 45.29 -24.88 -52.83
N GLY A 855 44.86 -25.06 -51.57
CA GLY A 855 43.53 -24.67 -51.09
C GLY A 855 43.05 -25.35 -49.80
N GLY A 856 43.67 -26.46 -49.39
CA GLY A 856 43.27 -27.21 -48.20
C GLY A 856 43.61 -26.51 -46.89
N VAL A 857 42.59 -26.23 -46.06
CA VAL A 857 42.79 -25.84 -44.65
C VAL A 857 43.49 -26.99 -43.90
N PRO A 858 44.54 -26.73 -43.09
CA PRO A 858 45.25 -27.79 -42.38
C PRO A 858 44.31 -28.61 -41.48
N VAL A 859 44.49 -29.94 -41.48
CA VAL A 859 43.65 -30.88 -40.69
C VAL A 859 43.63 -30.50 -39.20
N GLU A 860 44.77 -30.03 -38.69
CA GLU A 860 44.95 -29.53 -37.32
C GLU A 860 44.03 -28.34 -37.00
N VAL A 861 43.83 -27.42 -37.96
CA VAL A 861 42.94 -26.25 -37.82
C VAL A 861 41.48 -26.69 -37.88
N HIS A 862 41.13 -27.62 -38.77
CA HIS A 862 39.78 -28.19 -38.82
C HIS A 862 39.43 -28.94 -37.52
N GLN A 863 40.35 -29.74 -37.00
CA GLN A 863 40.16 -30.50 -35.77
C GLN A 863 40.12 -29.59 -34.53
N ALA A 864 40.92 -28.51 -34.48
CA ALA A 864 40.83 -27.48 -33.45
C ALA A 864 39.48 -26.74 -33.50
N LEU A 865 38.97 -26.42 -34.70
CA LEU A 865 37.66 -25.80 -34.89
C LEU A 865 36.52 -26.74 -34.48
N GLN A 866 36.59 -28.03 -34.81
CA GLN A 866 35.62 -29.04 -34.35
C GLN A 866 35.59 -29.10 -32.82
N VAL A 867 36.75 -29.22 -32.15
CA VAL A 867 36.83 -29.26 -30.68
C VAL A 867 36.35 -27.94 -30.04
N ALA A 868 36.53 -26.80 -30.71
CA ALA A 868 35.96 -25.53 -30.26
C ALA A 868 34.42 -25.51 -30.39
N MET A 869 33.88 -26.05 -31.49
CA MET A 869 32.44 -26.12 -31.75
C MET A 869 31.73 -27.13 -30.84
N GLU A 870 32.33 -28.28 -30.55
CA GLU A 870 31.84 -29.25 -29.56
C GLU A 870 31.79 -28.64 -28.14
N LYS A 871 32.82 -27.88 -27.74
CA LYS A 871 32.83 -27.14 -26.47
C LYS A 871 31.76 -26.04 -26.44
N LEU A 872 31.55 -25.33 -27.54
CA LEU A 872 30.51 -24.32 -27.65
C LEU A 872 29.11 -24.94 -27.57
N GLN A 873 28.88 -26.05 -28.26
CA GLN A 873 27.63 -26.81 -28.21
C GLN A 873 27.35 -27.33 -26.80
N HIS A 874 28.34 -27.96 -26.15
CA HIS A 874 28.19 -28.45 -24.77
C HIS A 874 27.88 -27.30 -23.79
N ARG A 875 28.56 -26.15 -23.91
CA ARG A 875 28.28 -24.96 -23.09
C ARG A 875 26.88 -24.40 -23.37
N PHE A 876 26.43 -24.38 -24.63
CA PHE A 876 25.09 -23.92 -25.00
C PHE A 876 24.00 -24.85 -24.45
N THR A 877 24.15 -26.17 -24.56
CA THR A 877 23.22 -27.14 -23.98
C THR A 877 23.18 -27.04 -22.46
N SER A 878 24.33 -26.88 -21.80
CA SER A 878 24.40 -26.70 -20.33
C SER A 878 23.67 -25.42 -19.88
N LEU A 879 23.91 -24.29 -20.56
CA LEU A 879 23.26 -23.01 -20.25
C LEU A 879 21.75 -23.03 -20.58
N MET A 880 21.33 -23.78 -21.60
CA MET A 880 19.91 -23.99 -21.90
C MET A 880 19.21 -24.87 -20.85
N GLN A 881 19.89 -25.87 -20.30
CA GLN A 881 19.38 -26.67 -19.17
C GLN A 881 19.30 -25.82 -17.90
N GLU A 882 20.38 -25.12 -17.53
CA GLU A 882 20.42 -24.20 -16.38
C GLU A 882 19.30 -23.15 -16.46
N LYS A 883 19.04 -22.61 -17.66
CA LYS A 883 17.92 -21.69 -17.92
C LYS A 883 16.54 -22.34 -17.77
N ALA A 884 16.39 -23.63 -18.07
CA ALA A 884 15.15 -24.37 -17.84
C ALA A 884 14.93 -24.62 -16.35
N ASP A 885 15.96 -25.11 -15.65
CA ASP A 885 15.96 -25.36 -14.20
C ASP A 885 15.68 -24.06 -13.42
N LEU A 886 16.27 -22.93 -13.83
CA LEU A 886 15.98 -21.60 -13.29
C LEU A 886 14.54 -21.17 -13.54
N LYS A 887 13.95 -21.48 -14.71
CA LYS A 887 12.56 -21.14 -15.02
C LYS A 887 11.58 -21.96 -14.17
N GLU A 888 11.80 -23.26 -14.02
CA GLU A 888 11.00 -24.11 -13.11
C GLU A 888 11.10 -23.60 -11.66
N ARG A 889 12.30 -23.21 -11.22
CA ARG A 889 12.53 -22.63 -9.89
C ARG A 889 11.85 -21.26 -9.68
N VAL A 890 11.73 -20.45 -10.72
CA VAL A 890 10.93 -19.20 -10.68
C VAL A 890 9.44 -19.53 -10.57
N GLU A 891 8.93 -20.47 -11.36
CA GLU A 891 7.52 -20.89 -11.31
C GLU A 891 7.15 -21.51 -9.95
N GLU A 892 8.06 -22.25 -9.32
CA GLU A 892 7.88 -22.76 -7.95
C GLU A 892 7.83 -21.61 -6.91
N LEU A 893 8.69 -20.59 -7.07
CA LEU A 893 8.69 -19.41 -6.19
C LEU A 893 7.45 -18.54 -6.37
N GLU A 894 6.96 -18.36 -7.61
CA GLU A 894 5.71 -17.67 -7.89
C GLU A 894 4.52 -18.40 -7.24
N HIS A 895 4.44 -19.73 -7.34
CA HIS A 895 3.42 -20.52 -6.64
C HIS A 895 3.49 -20.36 -5.12
N ARG A 896 4.69 -20.41 -4.52
CA ARG A 896 4.88 -20.17 -3.08
C ARG A 896 4.48 -18.75 -2.66
N CYS A 897 4.76 -17.73 -3.48
CA CYS A 897 4.31 -16.36 -3.23
C CYS A 897 2.78 -16.22 -3.27
N ILE A 898 2.10 -16.90 -4.20
CA ILE A 898 0.63 -16.93 -4.27
C ILE A 898 0.04 -17.59 -3.01
N GLN A 899 0.60 -18.72 -2.58
CA GLN A 899 0.17 -19.39 -1.34
C GLN A 899 0.36 -18.50 -0.11
N LEU A 900 1.55 -17.90 0.05
CA LEU A 900 1.85 -16.99 1.17
C LEU A 900 0.96 -15.73 1.17
N SER A 901 0.51 -15.26 0.00
CA SER A 901 -0.50 -14.20 -0.09
C SER A 901 -1.83 -14.66 0.52
N GLY A 902 -2.37 -15.81 0.09
CA GLY A 902 -3.64 -16.33 0.62
C GLY A 902 -3.60 -16.66 2.12
N GLU A 903 -2.45 -17.14 2.62
CA GLU A 903 -2.22 -17.31 4.06
C GLU A 903 -2.20 -15.96 4.79
N THR A 904 -1.58 -14.93 4.20
CA THR A 904 -1.56 -13.55 4.75
C THR A 904 -2.95 -12.92 4.76
N ASP A 905 -3.75 -13.10 3.70
CA ASP A 905 -5.12 -12.62 3.61
C ASP A 905 -6.01 -13.29 4.68
N THR A 906 -5.87 -14.61 4.87
CA THR A 906 -6.55 -15.38 5.92
C THR A 906 -6.17 -14.89 7.33
N ILE A 907 -4.90 -14.54 7.57
CA ILE A 907 -4.45 -13.91 8.82
C ILE A 907 -5.08 -12.51 8.98
N GLY A 908 -5.23 -11.76 7.89
CA GLY A 908 -5.94 -10.48 7.86
C GLY A 908 -7.41 -10.60 8.29
N GLU A 909 -8.14 -11.59 7.77
CA GLU A 909 -9.51 -11.90 8.18
C GLU A 909 -9.60 -12.25 9.68
N TYR A 910 -8.68 -13.09 10.18
CA TYR A 910 -8.64 -13.44 11.61
C TYR A 910 -8.39 -12.22 12.50
N ILE A 911 -7.50 -11.31 12.07
CA ILE A 911 -7.24 -10.04 12.77
C ILE A 911 -8.50 -9.16 12.77
N ALA A 912 -9.22 -9.06 11.65
CA ALA A 912 -10.48 -8.30 11.57
C ALA A 912 -11.57 -8.88 12.47
N LEU A 913 -11.75 -10.20 12.47
CA LEU A 913 -12.67 -10.91 13.37
C LEU A 913 -12.32 -10.70 14.84
N TYR A 914 -11.04 -10.78 15.21
CA TYR A 914 -10.59 -10.54 16.59
C TYR A 914 -10.81 -9.08 17.02
N GLN A 915 -10.57 -8.11 16.12
CA GLN A 915 -10.87 -6.69 16.38
C GLN A 915 -12.38 -6.44 16.57
N SER A 916 -13.22 -7.04 15.73
CA SER A 916 -14.68 -6.98 15.86
C SER A 916 -15.17 -7.59 17.19
N GLN A 917 -14.71 -8.80 17.52
CA GLN A 917 -15.04 -9.46 18.79
C GLN A 917 -14.58 -8.62 20.00
N ARG A 918 -13.39 -7.99 19.92
CA ARG A 918 -12.88 -7.07 20.95
C ARG A 918 -13.73 -5.78 21.05
N ALA A 919 -14.26 -5.26 19.95
CA ALA A 919 -15.17 -4.12 19.96
C ALA A 919 -16.50 -4.46 20.65
N ILE A 920 -17.12 -5.60 20.29
CA ILE A 920 -18.35 -6.10 20.93
C ILE A 920 -18.14 -6.35 22.44
N MET A 921 -16.98 -6.90 22.82
CA MET A 921 -16.62 -7.08 24.24
C MET A 921 -16.45 -5.75 24.98
N LYS A 922 -15.87 -4.72 24.35
CA LYS A 922 -15.78 -3.37 24.93
C LYS A 922 -17.16 -2.73 25.09
N GLN A 923 -18.03 -2.83 24.08
CA GLN A 923 -19.39 -2.31 24.15
C GLN A 923 -20.17 -2.97 25.30
N LYS A 924 -20.17 -4.31 25.38
CA LYS A 924 -20.80 -5.07 26.47
C LYS A 924 -20.16 -4.85 27.85
N HIS A 925 -18.97 -4.28 27.93
CA HIS A 925 -18.38 -3.79 29.18
C HIS A 925 -18.93 -2.41 29.54
N HIS A 926 -18.96 -1.49 28.56
CA HIS A 926 -19.46 -0.13 28.73
C HIS A 926 -20.95 -0.09 29.10
N GLU A 927 -21.79 -0.91 28.47
CA GLU A 927 -23.21 -1.10 28.81
C GLU A 927 -23.38 -1.57 30.28
N LYS A 928 -22.50 -2.45 30.77
CA LYS A 928 -22.50 -2.91 32.16
C LYS A 928 -22.02 -1.82 33.13
N GLU A 929 -21.02 -1.02 32.74
CA GLU A 929 -20.58 0.13 33.54
C GLU A 929 -21.66 1.21 33.62
N GLN A 930 -22.38 1.50 32.52
CA GLN A 930 -23.54 2.38 32.53
C GLN A 930 -24.64 1.86 33.46
N TYR A 931 -24.97 0.57 33.41
CA TYR A 931 -25.96 -0.04 34.32
C TYR A 931 -25.52 0.01 35.80
N ILE A 932 -24.25 -0.27 36.09
CA ILE A 932 -23.67 -0.17 37.45
C ILE A 932 -23.73 1.28 37.95
N ASN A 933 -23.43 2.26 37.09
CA ASN A 933 -23.49 3.69 37.44
C ASN A 933 -24.93 4.15 37.70
N MET A 934 -25.90 3.70 36.89
CA MET A 934 -27.33 3.97 37.11
C MET A 934 -27.79 3.38 38.46
N LEU A 935 -27.50 2.09 38.72
CA LEU A 935 -27.86 1.44 39.98
C LEU A 935 -27.16 2.06 41.21
N ALA A 936 -25.96 2.64 41.02
CA ALA A 936 -25.27 3.41 42.06
C ALA A 936 -25.93 4.78 42.30
N GLN A 937 -26.42 5.45 41.24
CA GLN A 937 -27.18 6.69 41.35
C GLN A 937 -28.53 6.45 42.05
N ASP A 938 -29.30 5.44 41.64
CA ASP A 938 -30.59 5.07 42.25
C ASP A 938 -30.42 4.77 43.75
N LYS A 939 -29.31 4.10 44.12
CA LYS A 939 -28.98 3.81 45.52
C LYS A 939 -28.66 5.08 46.32
N GLU A 940 -27.95 6.04 45.74
CA GLU A 940 -27.64 7.30 46.42
C GLU A 940 -28.86 8.22 46.51
N GLU A 941 -29.74 8.23 45.51
CA GLU A 941 -31.05 8.91 45.59
C GLU A 941 -31.93 8.30 46.69
N MET A 942 -32.03 6.97 46.76
CA MET A 942 -32.75 6.28 47.83
C MET A 942 -32.15 6.60 49.21
N LYS A 943 -30.82 6.71 49.31
CA LYS A 943 -30.12 7.12 50.54
C LYS A 943 -30.40 8.57 50.93
N MET A 944 -30.50 9.49 49.97
CA MET A 944 -30.94 10.88 50.22
C MET A 944 -32.40 10.92 50.70
N LYS A 945 -33.32 10.22 50.02
CA LYS A 945 -34.74 10.12 50.42
C LYS A 945 -34.92 9.50 51.82
N LEU A 946 -34.11 8.50 52.19
CA LEU A 946 -34.11 7.92 53.54
C LEU A 946 -33.56 8.90 54.60
N ALA A 947 -32.57 9.73 54.26
CA ALA A 947 -32.06 10.76 55.17
C ALA A 947 -33.06 11.91 55.37
N GLU A 948 -33.75 12.34 54.31
CA GLU A 948 -34.84 13.32 54.38
C GLU A 948 -36.02 12.78 55.21
N LEU A 949 -36.39 11.51 55.03
CA LEU A 949 -37.38 10.83 55.86
C LEU A 949 -36.97 10.81 57.34
N GLN A 950 -35.69 10.56 57.65
CA GLN A 950 -35.16 10.59 59.01
C GLN A 950 -35.25 11.98 59.64
N ASP A 951 -34.89 13.04 58.91
CA ASP A 951 -35.00 14.42 59.40
C ASP A 951 -36.47 14.83 59.61
N LEU A 952 -37.36 14.51 58.67
CA LEU A 952 -38.81 14.73 58.81
C LEU A 952 -39.39 14.01 60.03
N VAL A 953 -38.97 12.76 60.30
CA VAL A 953 -39.39 12.01 61.50
C VAL A 953 -38.83 12.64 62.77
N MET A 954 -37.56 13.08 62.78
CA MET A 954 -36.98 13.82 63.91
C MET A 954 -37.73 15.14 64.16
N ARG A 955 -38.10 15.86 63.09
CA ARG A 955 -38.89 17.10 63.14
C ARG A 955 -40.29 16.87 63.68
N LEU A 956 -40.99 15.82 63.25
CA LEU A 956 -42.30 15.43 63.79
C LEU A 956 -42.22 15.02 65.27
N VAL A 957 -41.15 14.32 65.68
CA VAL A 957 -40.90 14.01 67.10
C VAL A 957 -40.62 15.28 67.91
N ALA A 958 -39.89 16.24 67.35
CA ALA A 958 -39.66 17.54 67.98
C ALA A 958 -40.96 18.34 68.10
N GLU A 959 -41.74 18.50 67.02
CA GLU A 959 -43.08 19.13 67.02
C GLU A 959 -44.01 18.51 68.07
N ARG A 960 -44.05 17.16 68.15
CA ARG A 960 -44.80 16.42 69.15
C ARG A 960 -44.30 16.70 70.57
N ASN A 961 -42.99 16.73 70.80
CA ASN A 961 -42.41 17.04 72.12
C ASN A 961 -42.67 18.49 72.54
N ASP A 962 -42.67 19.41 71.58
CA ASP A 962 -43.02 20.82 71.77
C ASP A 962 -44.50 20.97 72.14
N TRP A 963 -45.39 20.26 71.43
CA TRP A 963 -46.81 20.16 71.76
C TRP A 963 -47.02 19.57 73.16
N TYR A 964 -46.33 18.48 73.48
CA TYR A 964 -46.40 17.83 74.80
C TYR A 964 -45.93 18.78 75.91
N SER A 965 -44.85 19.53 75.67
CA SER A 965 -44.31 20.52 76.61
C SER A 965 -45.27 21.70 76.83
N ARG A 966 -45.93 22.17 75.77
CA ARG A 966 -46.98 23.20 75.83
C ARG A 966 -48.23 22.67 76.56
N TYR A 967 -48.62 21.42 76.32
CA TYR A 967 -49.73 20.75 77.02
C TYR A 967 -49.43 20.56 78.51
N THR A 968 -48.28 20.00 78.88
CA THR A 968 -47.89 19.86 80.30
C THR A 968 -47.71 21.22 80.96
N GLY A 969 -47.22 22.23 80.25
CA GLY A 969 -47.17 23.61 80.73
C GLY A 969 -48.56 24.21 81.00
N ALA A 970 -49.52 23.99 80.11
CA ALA A 970 -50.90 24.43 80.29
C ALA A 970 -51.62 23.69 81.43
N VAL A 971 -51.40 22.38 81.57
CA VAL A 971 -51.95 21.56 82.67
C VAL A 971 -51.31 21.94 84.00
N ALA A 972 -49.99 22.16 84.06
CA ALA A 972 -49.31 22.67 85.26
C ALA A 972 -49.75 24.11 85.62
N GLY A 973 -50.17 24.91 84.63
CA GLY A 973 -50.78 26.23 84.83
C GLY A 973 -52.21 26.20 85.41
N SER A 974 -52.87 25.04 85.44
CA SER A 974 -54.24 24.87 85.92
C SER A 974 -54.31 23.97 87.18
N GLY A 975 -53.57 24.36 88.22
CA GLY A 975 -53.37 23.51 89.40
C GLY A 975 -54.59 23.35 90.33
N THR A 976 -55.33 22.25 90.18
CA THR A 976 -56.15 21.65 91.25
C THR A 976 -56.07 20.13 91.26
N VAL A 977 -55.52 19.57 92.36
CA VAL A 977 -56.01 18.38 93.11
C VAL A 977 -56.55 17.21 92.25
N ASN A 978 -55.90 16.04 92.16
CA ASN A 978 -55.52 15.18 93.30
C ASN A 978 -54.54 14.05 92.86
N PRO A 979 -53.77 13.42 93.77
CA PRO A 979 -52.95 12.23 93.47
C PRO A 979 -53.57 10.92 94.01
N ASP A 980 -53.73 9.89 93.16
CA ASP A 980 -53.81 8.48 93.61
C ASP A 980 -53.54 7.48 92.46
N LEU A 981 -53.32 6.20 92.82
CA LEU A 981 -53.26 5.00 91.96
C LEU A 981 -52.07 4.85 90.99
N LEU A 982 -50.88 4.75 91.57
CA LEU A 982 -49.90 3.70 91.22
C LEU A 982 -50.22 2.41 92.05
N PRO A 983 -49.57 1.23 91.86
CA PRO A 983 -48.69 0.73 90.80
C PRO A 983 -49.07 -0.72 90.33
N VAL A 984 -48.05 -1.47 89.88
CA VAL A 984 -47.90 -2.95 89.73
C VAL A 984 -48.16 -3.46 88.30
N GLY A 985 -47.18 -4.08 87.62
CA GLY A 985 -45.76 -4.38 87.92
C GLY A 985 -45.12 -4.91 86.61
N GLN A 986 -43.96 -5.55 86.48
CA GLN A 986 -42.76 -5.92 87.26
C GLN A 986 -41.65 -6.10 86.16
N ASP A 987 -40.33 -5.97 86.35
CA ASP A 987 -39.54 -5.68 87.55
C ASP A 987 -38.15 -5.09 87.19
N HIS A 988 -37.45 -4.64 88.25
CA HIS A 988 -36.00 -4.62 88.51
C HIS A 988 -34.96 -4.97 87.41
N VAL A 989 -33.72 -4.44 87.40
CA VAL A 989 -32.96 -3.37 88.12
C VAL A 989 -31.69 -3.19 87.25
N GLY A 990 -31.02 -2.04 87.14
CA GLY A 990 -31.04 -0.78 87.91
C GLY A 990 -29.60 -0.36 88.24
N SER A 991 -29.37 0.89 88.65
CA SER A 991 -28.04 1.52 88.86
C SER A 991 -27.22 1.69 87.57
N GLU A 992 -26.77 2.88 87.14
CA GLU A 992 -26.21 4.04 87.85
C GLU A 992 -24.98 3.69 88.72
N TYR A 993 -23.78 4.14 88.32
CA TYR A 993 -23.30 5.46 88.76
C TYR A 993 -22.06 5.92 87.98
N GLN A 994 -21.82 7.22 88.01
CA GLN A 994 -20.79 7.93 87.25
C GLN A 994 -19.73 8.51 88.20
N ALA A 995 -18.43 8.18 88.03
CA ALA A 995 -17.29 9.08 88.31
C ALA A 995 -15.87 8.46 88.17
N HIS A 996 -14.97 9.26 87.57
CA HIS A 996 -13.54 9.48 87.90
C HIS A 996 -12.44 8.37 87.85
N PHE A 997 -11.64 8.48 86.77
CA PHE A 997 -10.17 8.72 86.72
C PHE A 997 -9.08 7.62 86.93
N GLN A 998 -8.06 7.74 86.05
CA GLN A 998 -6.62 7.39 86.19
C GLN A 998 -6.25 5.89 86.40
N THR A 999 -5.59 5.19 85.46
CA THR A 999 -4.22 5.47 84.92
C THR A 999 -3.90 4.54 83.73
N GLU A 1000 -2.94 4.93 82.88
CA GLU A 1000 -2.40 4.22 81.69
C GLU A 1000 -1.27 3.20 82.02
N PRO A 1001 -0.60 2.52 81.06
CA PRO A 1001 -0.92 2.21 79.65
C PRO A 1001 -0.67 0.74 79.21
N ASN A 1002 -1.13 0.31 78.02
CA ASN A 1002 -0.23 -0.12 76.92
C ASN A 1002 -0.92 -0.42 75.55
N ALA A 1003 -0.09 -0.38 74.50
CA ALA A 1003 -0.15 -1.14 73.24
C ALA A 1003 -1.19 -0.80 72.13
N VAL A 1004 -0.73 0.02 71.17
CA VAL A 1004 -0.88 -0.11 69.70
C VAL A 1004 -2.30 -0.03 69.08
N GLY A 1005 -2.57 1.08 68.39
CA GLY A 1005 -3.68 1.23 67.45
C GLY A 1005 -3.65 2.59 66.73
N GLY A 1006 -2.86 2.72 65.66
CA GLY A 1006 -2.64 4.00 64.98
C GLY A 1006 -3.81 4.47 64.11
N ALA A 1007 -4.16 5.76 64.23
CA ALA A 1007 -5.06 6.47 63.32
C ALA A 1007 -4.46 7.84 63.00
N GLU A 1008 -4.16 8.10 61.72
CA GLU A 1008 -3.82 9.43 61.23
C GLU A 1008 -5.05 10.08 60.63
N ALA A 1009 -5.36 11.30 61.05
CA ALA A 1009 -6.34 12.17 60.42
C ALA A 1009 -5.61 13.24 59.60
N MET A 1010 -6.17 13.59 58.46
CA MET A 1010 -5.74 14.71 57.61
C MET A 1010 -7.04 15.41 57.18
N GLU A 1011 -7.48 16.42 57.93
CA GLU A 1011 -7.00 17.80 57.89
C GLU A 1011 -7.32 18.46 56.55
N ILE A 1012 -8.23 19.46 56.61
CA ILE A 1012 -8.77 20.18 55.46
C ILE A 1012 -8.26 21.61 55.54
N ILE A 1013 -7.52 22.06 54.51
CA ILE A 1013 -7.18 23.46 54.32
C ILE A 1013 -7.58 23.85 52.88
N PRO A 1014 -8.45 24.86 52.68
CA PRO A 1014 -8.99 25.23 51.38
C PRO A 1014 -8.13 26.31 50.68
N LEU A 1015 -8.25 26.40 49.36
CA LEU A 1015 -7.90 27.60 48.58
C LEU A 1015 -8.60 27.59 47.21
N SER A 1016 -9.28 28.70 46.89
CA SER A 1016 -9.71 29.07 45.54
C SER A 1016 -8.47 29.47 44.69
N GLU A 1017 -8.50 29.78 43.38
CA GLU A 1017 -9.46 30.58 42.61
C GLU A 1017 -9.21 30.38 41.07
N PRO A 1018 -9.58 31.26 40.10
CA PRO A 1018 -10.65 30.95 39.15
C PRO A 1018 -10.21 30.80 37.67
N ALA A 1019 -11.15 30.39 36.81
CA ALA A 1019 -11.09 30.56 35.35
C ALA A 1019 -12.46 30.96 34.79
N THR A 1020 -12.52 32.00 33.96
CA THR A 1020 -13.74 32.61 33.39
C THR A 1020 -14.13 32.02 32.04
N GLY A 1021 -15.43 31.81 31.77
CA GLY A 1021 -15.89 31.43 30.41
C GLY A 1021 -17.39 31.16 30.22
N SER A 1022 -18.18 32.23 30.06
CA SER A 1022 -19.42 32.34 29.26
C SER A 1022 -20.61 31.36 29.43
N GLU A 1023 -21.75 31.91 29.86
CA GLU A 1023 -23.07 31.95 29.16
C GLU A 1023 -23.31 30.98 27.97
N PRO A 1024 -24.54 30.42 27.79
CA PRO A 1024 -25.73 31.29 27.77
C PRO A 1024 -27.10 30.78 28.29
N SER A 1025 -27.95 31.78 28.57
CA SER A 1025 -29.41 31.82 28.34
C SER A 1025 -30.36 31.00 29.24
N GLN A 1026 -31.05 31.74 30.12
CA GLN A 1026 -32.37 31.39 30.65
C GLN A 1026 -33.45 31.49 29.56
N LEU A 1027 -34.57 30.77 29.74
CA LEU A 1027 -35.82 31.06 29.02
C LEU A 1027 -37.04 30.73 29.91
N PHE A 1028 -37.52 31.73 30.65
CA PHE A 1028 -38.83 31.68 31.31
C PHE A 1028 -39.94 31.99 30.30
N PRO A 1029 -41.11 31.37 30.48
CA PRO A 1029 -42.35 32.15 30.54
C PRO A 1029 -42.84 32.28 31.98
N SER A 1030 -43.51 33.39 32.30
CA SER A 1030 -44.11 33.64 33.62
C SER A 1030 -45.52 34.21 33.47
N GLY A 1031 -46.41 33.80 34.36
CA GLY A 1031 -47.81 34.22 34.43
C GLY A 1031 -48.75 33.08 34.84
N SER A 1032 -49.72 33.29 35.73
CA SER A 1032 -50.01 34.48 36.54
C SER A 1032 -50.92 34.13 37.73
N ALA A 1033 -50.70 34.74 38.91
CA ALA A 1033 -51.70 34.88 39.97
C ALA A 1033 -51.24 35.86 41.07
N ASN A 1034 -52.15 36.75 41.47
CA ASN A 1034 -52.11 37.61 42.66
C ASN A 1034 -53.58 38.02 42.93
N PRO A 1035 -54.03 38.28 44.17
CA PRO A 1035 -53.62 37.72 45.47
C PRO A 1035 -54.87 37.29 46.31
N ASP A 1036 -54.90 37.63 47.62
CA ASP A 1036 -56.08 37.84 48.49
C ASP A 1036 -56.80 36.72 49.29
N THR A 1037 -56.23 36.48 50.49
CA THR A 1037 -56.89 36.49 51.82
C THR A 1037 -57.76 35.32 52.35
N LYS A 1038 -57.58 35.08 53.68
CA LYS A 1038 -58.42 34.33 54.64
C LYS A 1038 -58.46 32.79 54.47
N SER A 1039 -58.64 31.98 55.51
CA SER A 1039 -58.92 32.24 56.94
C SER A 1039 -58.04 31.37 57.89
N LEU A 1040 -58.27 31.43 59.20
CA LEU A 1040 -57.49 30.73 60.21
C LEU A 1040 -57.85 29.23 60.35
N GLY A 1041 -56.84 28.40 60.63
CA GLY A 1041 -57.01 27.04 61.16
C GLY A 1041 -55.65 26.36 61.35
N PRO A 1042 -55.31 25.82 62.55
CA PRO A 1042 -54.04 25.11 62.76
C PRO A 1042 -54.06 23.75 62.05
N LYS A 1043 -53.22 23.58 61.03
CA LYS A 1043 -53.03 22.28 60.36
C LYS A 1043 -51.92 21.47 61.06
N GLU A 1044 -52.29 20.69 62.07
CA GLU A 1044 -51.42 19.72 62.75
C GLU A 1044 -51.12 18.49 61.85
N GLY A 1045 -50.64 18.71 60.63
CA GLY A 1045 -50.48 17.65 59.63
C GLY A 1045 -49.47 17.88 58.51
N GLY A 1046 -48.75 19.02 58.47
CA GLY A 1046 -47.79 19.31 57.39
C GLY A 1046 -46.66 18.28 57.29
N THR A 1047 -45.88 18.14 58.37
CA THR A 1047 -44.74 17.20 58.44
C THR A 1047 -45.19 15.74 58.31
N ALA A 1048 -46.37 15.39 58.84
CA ALA A 1048 -46.96 14.05 58.67
C ALA A 1048 -47.36 13.75 57.21
N GLN A 1049 -47.92 14.73 56.48
CA GLN A 1049 -48.23 14.57 55.06
C GLN A 1049 -46.96 14.47 54.20
N GLN A 1050 -45.91 15.22 54.54
CA GLN A 1050 -44.60 15.10 53.87
C GLN A 1050 -43.97 13.72 54.07
N ILE A 1051 -44.06 13.14 55.28
CA ILE A 1051 -43.62 11.76 55.56
C ILE A 1051 -44.42 10.74 54.72
N MET A 1052 -45.75 10.87 54.65
CA MET A 1052 -46.60 9.98 53.85
C MET A 1052 -46.32 10.09 52.34
N GLN A 1053 -46.08 11.30 51.84
CA GLN A 1053 -45.68 11.58 50.46
C GLN A 1053 -44.35 10.90 50.12
N LEU A 1054 -43.32 11.14 50.93
CA LEU A 1054 -41.98 10.59 50.73
C LEU A 1054 -41.92 9.07 50.88
N LEU A 1055 -42.70 8.49 51.80
CA LEU A 1055 -42.88 7.05 51.90
C LEU A 1055 -43.54 6.45 50.65
N HIS A 1056 -44.52 7.14 50.05
CA HIS A 1056 -45.14 6.68 48.80
C HIS A 1056 -44.15 6.72 47.62
N GLU A 1057 -43.28 7.73 47.55
CA GLU A 1057 -42.23 7.85 46.54
C GLU A 1057 -41.10 6.82 46.71
N ILE A 1058 -40.75 6.46 47.96
CA ILE A 1058 -39.82 5.36 48.27
C ILE A 1058 -40.46 4.00 47.94
N GLN A 1059 -41.78 3.85 48.12
CA GLN A 1059 -42.50 2.62 47.84
C GLN A 1059 -42.77 2.41 46.33
N ASN A 1060 -42.95 3.49 45.57
CA ASN A 1060 -43.24 3.46 44.12
C ASN A 1060 -42.18 4.25 43.29
N PRO A 1061 -40.90 3.84 43.28
CA PRO A 1061 -39.82 4.59 42.63
C PRO A 1061 -39.92 4.65 41.08
N GLN A 1062 -40.83 3.88 40.47
CA GLN A 1062 -41.09 3.92 39.02
C GLN A 1062 -42.07 5.03 38.59
N GLY A 1063 -42.59 5.85 39.52
CA GLY A 1063 -43.51 6.94 39.19
C GLY A 1063 -42.88 8.07 38.34
N THR A 1064 -41.57 8.31 38.48
CA THR A 1064 -40.81 9.22 37.62
C THR A 1064 -40.36 8.51 36.35
N ALA A 1065 -40.80 9.00 35.19
CA ALA A 1065 -40.63 8.33 33.90
C ALA A 1065 -39.16 8.21 33.44
N ARG A 1066 -38.51 7.11 33.84
CA ARG A 1066 -37.34 6.53 33.17
C ARG A 1066 -37.63 5.07 32.84
N SER A 1067 -37.97 4.82 31.58
CA SER A 1067 -37.95 3.46 31.05
C SER A 1067 -36.51 2.91 31.14
N PRO A 1068 -36.32 1.64 31.54
CA PRO A 1068 -35.01 1.03 31.44
C PRO A 1068 -34.61 0.95 29.96
N PRO A 1069 -33.35 1.20 29.57
CA PRO A 1069 -32.90 1.08 28.18
C PRO A 1069 -32.89 -0.37 27.66
N PHE A 1070 -33.35 -1.33 28.45
CA PHE A 1070 -33.36 -2.75 28.15
C PHE A 1070 -34.62 -3.20 27.40
N LEU A 1071 -34.92 -2.52 26.29
CA LEU A 1071 -35.78 -3.03 25.21
C LEU A 1071 -35.40 -2.43 23.84
N GLY A 1072 -34.12 -2.07 23.67
CA GLY A 1072 -33.51 -1.86 22.36
C GLY A 1072 -33.30 -3.20 21.64
N GLU A 1073 -33.48 -3.19 20.32
CA GLU A 1073 -33.53 -4.36 19.45
C GLU A 1073 -32.33 -5.31 19.62
N ASN A 1074 -32.59 -6.53 20.11
CA ASN A 1074 -31.71 -7.65 19.78
C ASN A 1074 -31.94 -8.00 18.31
N PRO A 1075 -30.90 -8.10 17.46
CA PRO A 1075 -31.01 -8.71 16.14
C PRO A 1075 -31.15 -10.23 16.30
N CYS A 1076 -32.34 -10.66 16.73
CA CYS A 1076 -32.73 -12.06 16.77
C CYS A 1076 -32.96 -12.56 15.35
N ILE A 1077 -31.91 -13.05 14.69
CA ILE A 1077 -32.03 -13.86 13.47
C ILE A 1077 -32.93 -15.06 13.80
N PRO A 1078 -34.12 -15.21 13.18
CA PRO A 1078 -35.08 -16.23 13.58
C PRO A 1078 -34.69 -17.58 12.97
N PHE A 1079 -33.95 -18.38 13.74
CA PHE A 1079 -33.60 -19.76 13.35
C PHE A 1079 -34.85 -20.66 13.34
N PHE A 1080 -35.46 -20.83 12.16
CA PHE A 1080 -36.56 -21.77 11.94
C PHE A 1080 -36.04 -23.19 11.77
N TYR A 1081 -36.18 -24.01 12.81
CA TYR A 1081 -35.93 -25.44 12.72
C TYR A 1081 -37.14 -26.15 12.11
N ARG A 1082 -36.96 -26.73 10.92
CA ARG A 1082 -37.84 -27.77 10.38
C ARG A 1082 -36.95 -28.93 9.94
N PRO A 1083 -37.13 -30.16 10.48
CA PRO A 1083 -36.45 -31.33 9.94
C PRO A 1083 -36.99 -31.61 8.53
N ASP A 1084 -36.08 -31.97 7.62
CA ASP A 1084 -36.44 -32.59 6.34
C ASP A 1084 -36.69 -34.10 6.54
N GLU A 1085 -37.24 -34.79 5.55
CA GLU A 1085 -37.60 -36.22 5.63
C GLU A 1085 -36.39 -37.19 5.75
N GLN A 1086 -35.16 -36.65 5.92
CA GLN A 1086 -33.91 -37.40 6.12
C GLN A 1086 -33.13 -36.95 7.38
N ASP A 1087 -33.75 -36.22 8.31
CA ASP A 1087 -33.19 -35.80 9.61
C ASP A 1087 -31.95 -34.86 9.57
N GLU A 1088 -31.62 -34.30 8.39
CA GLU A 1088 -30.60 -33.25 8.27
C GLU A 1088 -31.14 -31.86 8.62
N VAL A 1089 -30.46 -31.16 9.56
CA VAL A 1089 -30.81 -29.78 9.94
C VAL A 1089 -30.07 -28.77 9.05
N LYS A 1090 -30.75 -28.27 8.01
CA LYS A 1090 -30.24 -27.19 7.14
C LYS A 1090 -30.61 -25.82 7.71
N ILE A 1091 -29.60 -25.01 8.03
CA ILE A 1091 -29.76 -23.64 8.51
C ILE A 1091 -29.84 -22.70 7.31
N LEU A 1092 -31.01 -22.11 7.06
CA LEU A 1092 -31.10 -20.90 6.24
C LEU A 1092 -30.95 -19.67 7.13
N VAL A 1093 -30.09 -18.75 6.69
CA VAL A 1093 -30.02 -17.37 7.18
C VAL A 1093 -30.56 -16.48 6.06
N VAL A 1094 -31.38 -15.49 6.43
CA VAL A 1094 -31.93 -14.44 5.55
C VAL A 1094 -31.60 -13.10 6.19
#